data_AF-A0A8H4J419-F1
#
_entry.id   AF-A0A8H4J419-F1
#
_cell.length_a   1.000
_cell.length_b   1.000
_cell.length_c   1.000
_cell.angle_alpha   90.00
_cell.angle_beta   90.00
_cell.angle_gamma   90.00
#
_symmetry.space_group_name_H-M   'P 1'
#
loop_
_entity.id
_entity.type
_entity.pdbx_description
1 polymer ?
#
loop_
_entity_poly.entity_id
_entity_poly.type
_entity_poly.pdbx_seq_one_letter_code
_entity_poly.pdbx_strand_id
1 'polypeptide(L)'
;MDIELATTPERWQWLGAVVGNKPKSRLKAKDAQDRCRHPSAVAPSPSANLSWRRKRKSWLSGAACIFMITVPPSLVILTWIALEHFNGSLFTTLYALQEFGLSTFLRQFAPAADLRTSLAYFAWVLFQAFLYTVLPGRSTGQLTAAGNLLEYHTNGFLAWQITVAVFALAVFTGILDPAFIAKNWEGLVVIYNIYGYFLSVVAYVKAHYAPSYAEDRNFSGSALYDFLMGIEFNPRFGKTWDWKLFHNGRPGIIAWTLIDLSYTALQYQTHGYITNSIIIVDIFHVMYVVDFFINESWYLRTIDICHDHFGFYLAWGSAVWLPTMYTLQSQYLARYPVQLSTPVAALIFTIGVSGYALFRSVNFQKDIVRRTNGECTIWGKKAKVMRCNFKTADGKDHQTLLLLSGWWGISRHCNYVGDLMLSYAMCAVCGVQNLIPWTYAIFMTCILVHRCFRDEARCRTKYGDQWDKYCNIVRWRLIPGVWSPSVSNTYPTASAGHDSSALHQARSFLSRPALHEPTTTRMSPLFARLRTPVYKNTGSVARDHLASERTFLAWLRTGLGFVALGIAIERFSQLDLTELLVVARPPAQGEKHSGADKHGGSSFKETSNVLVGALLGTGTGSIAYGTSRYFENMRLLERGLFKPAYYGAGALGIAVAGLAGGVYWSAVREKNGRGEGDSGR
;
A
#
# COMPACT_ATOMS: atom_id res chain seq x y z
N MET A 1 -8.24 -51.85 6.73
CA MET A 1 -9.22 -51.18 7.60
C MET A 1 -9.31 -49.75 7.11
N ASP A 2 -10.30 -49.51 6.25
CA ASP A 2 -10.56 -48.21 5.65
C ASP A 2 -10.91 -47.18 6.71
N ILE A 3 -10.17 -46.08 6.77
CA ILE A 3 -10.50 -44.92 7.59
C ILE A 3 -10.83 -43.78 6.62
N GLU A 4 -12.11 -43.68 6.27
CA GLU A 4 -12.73 -42.49 5.71
C GLU A 4 -12.61 -41.34 6.73
N LEU A 5 -11.69 -40.40 6.48
CA LEU A 5 -11.71 -39.10 7.15
C LEU A 5 -12.63 -38.17 6.37
N ALA A 6 -13.90 -38.21 6.78
CA ALA A 6 -14.98 -37.38 6.30
C ALA A 6 -14.65 -35.88 6.38
N THR A 7 -14.86 -35.19 5.26
CA THR A 7 -15.00 -33.74 5.17
C THR A 7 -16.27 -33.29 5.87
N THR A 8 -16.19 -32.74 7.09
CA THR A 8 -17.33 -32.09 7.77
C THR A 8 -17.03 -30.67 8.27
N PRO A 9 -18.04 -29.77 8.32
CA PRO A 9 -17.89 -28.34 8.59
C PRO A 9 -17.88 -27.95 10.09
N GLU A 10 -17.49 -28.85 10.99
CA GLU A 10 -17.70 -28.68 12.44
C GLU A 10 -16.56 -27.96 13.19
N ARG A 11 -15.65 -27.27 12.51
CA ARG A 11 -14.49 -26.59 13.13
C ARG A 11 -14.78 -25.24 13.82
N TRP A 12 -16.04 -24.87 14.05
CA TRP A 12 -16.45 -23.55 14.59
C TRP A 12 -17.05 -23.58 16.01
N GLN A 13 -16.83 -24.62 16.81
CA GLN A 13 -17.47 -24.71 18.14
C GLN A 13 -16.81 -23.89 19.27
N TRP A 14 -15.67 -23.23 19.07
CA TRP A 14 -14.98 -22.50 20.14
C TRP A 14 -15.11 -20.95 20.13
N LEU A 15 -15.93 -20.38 19.24
CA LEU A 15 -16.23 -18.92 19.22
C LEU A 15 -17.74 -18.60 19.27
N GLY A 16 -18.57 -19.57 19.65
CA GLY A 16 -20.04 -19.49 19.62
C GLY A 16 -20.74 -18.97 20.89
N ALA A 17 -20.02 -18.45 21.90
CA ALA A 17 -20.61 -18.18 23.21
C ALA A 17 -21.20 -16.76 23.42
N VAL A 18 -21.28 -15.89 22.40
CA VAL A 18 -21.74 -14.49 22.58
C VAL A 18 -22.99 -14.12 21.76
N VAL A 19 -23.53 -14.99 20.89
CA VAL A 19 -24.80 -14.69 20.20
C VAL A 19 -25.68 -15.94 20.14
N GLY A 20 -26.80 -15.88 20.85
CA GLY A 20 -27.73 -16.98 21.04
C GLY A 20 -28.51 -17.43 19.80
N ASN A 21 -28.98 -18.66 19.92
CA ASN A 21 -30.00 -19.42 19.19
C ASN A 21 -29.80 -19.78 17.71
N LYS A 22 -29.71 -21.11 17.50
CA LYS A 22 -29.83 -21.83 16.22
C LYS A 22 -31.27 -21.76 15.67
N PRO A 23 -31.46 -21.66 14.34
CA PRO A 23 -32.60 -22.26 13.67
C PRO A 23 -32.21 -23.61 13.06
N LYS A 24 -33.06 -24.62 13.29
CA LYS A 24 -33.04 -25.91 12.59
C LYS A 24 -33.58 -25.72 11.17
N SER A 25 -32.85 -26.13 10.15
CA SER A 25 -33.45 -26.59 8.89
C SER A 25 -32.57 -27.67 8.23
N ARG A 26 -33.15 -28.86 8.12
CA ARG A 26 -32.65 -29.99 7.33
C ARG A 26 -32.84 -29.66 5.85
N LEU A 27 -31.78 -29.69 5.06
CA LEU A 27 -31.86 -29.92 3.62
C LEU A 27 -30.92 -31.08 3.27
N LYS A 28 -31.51 -32.08 2.59
CA LYS A 28 -30.92 -33.39 2.31
C LYS A 28 -29.85 -33.29 1.21
N ALA A 29 -28.80 -34.07 1.36
CA ALA A 29 -27.61 -34.13 0.50
C ALA A 29 -27.84 -34.84 -0.87
N LYS A 30 -28.98 -34.62 -1.55
CA LYS A 30 -29.30 -35.31 -2.82
C LYS A 30 -29.47 -34.43 -4.07
N ASP A 31 -29.42 -33.10 -3.96
CA ASP A 31 -29.67 -32.21 -5.11
C ASP A 31 -28.39 -31.63 -5.77
N ALA A 32 -27.21 -32.08 -5.36
CA ALA A 32 -25.93 -31.58 -5.88
C ALA A 32 -25.33 -32.43 -7.03
N GLN A 33 -25.94 -33.56 -7.39
CA GLN A 33 -25.32 -34.56 -8.28
C GLN A 33 -25.87 -34.57 -9.72
N ASP A 34 -26.97 -33.88 -10.01
CA ASP A 34 -27.64 -33.91 -11.34
C ASP A 34 -27.26 -32.79 -12.32
N ARG A 35 -26.18 -32.03 -12.05
CA ARG A 35 -25.69 -30.99 -12.99
C ARG A 35 -24.35 -31.31 -13.69
N CYS A 36 -23.92 -32.57 -13.65
CA CYS A 36 -22.80 -33.07 -14.44
C CYS A 36 -23.30 -33.97 -15.59
N ARG A 37 -23.95 -33.37 -16.60
CA ARG A 37 -24.02 -33.99 -17.94
C ARG A 37 -23.22 -33.13 -18.90
N HIS A 38 -22.11 -33.68 -19.38
CA HIS A 38 -21.30 -33.15 -20.46
C HIS A 38 -22.14 -32.99 -21.73
N PRO A 39 -22.23 -31.81 -22.35
CA PRO A 39 -22.46 -31.71 -23.78
C PRO A 39 -21.11 -31.87 -24.49
N SER A 40 -21.11 -32.74 -25.50
CA SER A 40 -20.00 -33.06 -26.39
C SER A 40 -19.25 -31.80 -26.85
N ALA A 41 -17.92 -31.84 -26.73
CA ALA A 41 -17.02 -30.76 -27.12
C ALA A 41 -17.03 -30.58 -28.64
N VAL A 42 -17.81 -29.61 -29.12
CA VAL A 42 -17.55 -28.97 -30.41
C VAL A 42 -16.42 -27.97 -30.16
N ALA A 43 -15.25 -28.21 -30.76
CA ALA A 43 -14.13 -27.30 -30.69
C ALA A 43 -14.55 -25.92 -31.25
N PRO A 44 -14.41 -24.82 -30.50
CA PRO A 44 -14.67 -23.50 -31.04
C PRO A 44 -13.63 -23.18 -32.12
N SER A 45 -14.07 -22.59 -33.22
CA SER A 45 -13.20 -22.06 -34.28
C SER A 45 -12.15 -21.08 -33.73
N PRO A 46 -10.94 -20.97 -34.32
CA PRO A 46 -9.80 -20.21 -33.76
C PRO A 46 -9.98 -18.68 -33.70
N SER A 47 -11.13 -18.15 -34.09
CA SER A 47 -11.36 -16.72 -34.32
C SER A 47 -12.26 -16.03 -33.27
N ALA A 48 -12.76 -16.74 -32.26
CA ALA A 48 -13.58 -16.13 -31.22
C ALA A 48 -12.74 -15.68 -30.00
N ASN A 49 -12.74 -14.36 -29.74
CA ASN A 49 -12.24 -13.66 -28.53
C ASN A 49 -10.74 -13.30 -28.46
N LEU A 50 -10.27 -12.47 -29.39
CA LEU A 50 -8.96 -11.76 -29.29
C LEU A 50 -8.92 -10.61 -28.26
N SER A 51 -9.99 -10.32 -27.52
CA SER A 51 -10.12 -9.11 -26.69
C SER A 51 -9.21 -9.06 -25.45
N TRP A 52 -8.70 -10.22 -24.98
CA TRP A 52 -7.84 -10.32 -23.80
C TRP A 52 -6.33 -10.27 -24.11
N ARG A 53 -5.93 -10.37 -25.38
CA ARG A 53 -4.53 -10.28 -25.79
C ARG A 53 -4.00 -8.85 -25.59
N ARG A 54 -2.76 -8.73 -25.13
CA ARG A 54 -2.12 -7.44 -24.86
C ARG A 54 -1.94 -6.70 -26.19
N LYS A 55 -2.33 -5.43 -26.19
CA LYS A 55 -2.01 -4.51 -27.30
C LYS A 55 -0.52 -4.18 -27.28
N ARG A 56 0.04 -3.97 -28.47
CA ARG A 56 1.43 -3.52 -28.65
C ARG A 56 1.70 -2.27 -27.82
N LYS A 57 2.79 -2.28 -27.05
CA LYS A 57 3.13 -1.19 -26.13
C LYS A 57 4.13 -0.21 -26.76
N SER A 58 4.05 1.06 -26.35
CA SER A 58 4.90 2.16 -26.86
C SER A 58 6.28 2.17 -26.20
N TRP A 59 7.24 2.91 -26.76
CA TRP A 59 8.59 3.05 -26.19
C TRP A 59 8.60 3.62 -24.75
N LEU A 60 7.66 4.51 -24.41
CA LEU A 60 7.46 5.05 -23.06
C LEU A 60 7.19 3.95 -22.02
N SER A 61 6.57 2.85 -22.43
CA SER A 61 6.40 1.68 -21.56
C SER A 61 7.72 0.97 -21.26
N GLY A 62 8.70 1.03 -22.16
CA GLY A 62 10.02 0.44 -21.98
C GLY A 62 10.81 1.12 -20.86
N ALA A 63 10.79 2.45 -20.79
CA ALA A 63 11.42 3.21 -19.70
C ALA A 63 10.81 2.88 -18.33
N ALA A 64 9.48 2.78 -18.26
CA ALA A 64 8.78 2.33 -17.05
C ALA A 64 9.13 0.88 -16.67
N CYS A 65 9.34 0.00 -17.66
CA CYS A 65 9.79 -1.37 -17.39
C CYS A 65 11.20 -1.40 -16.82
N ILE A 66 12.14 -0.65 -17.41
CA ILE A 66 13.52 -0.56 -16.92
C ILE A 66 13.52 -0.05 -15.48
N PHE A 67 12.77 1.03 -15.21
CA PHE A 67 12.61 1.57 -13.85
C PHE A 67 12.14 0.49 -12.86
N MET A 68 11.09 -0.25 -13.21
CA MET A 68 10.55 -1.31 -12.34
C MET A 68 11.49 -2.50 -12.17
N ILE A 69 12.36 -2.77 -13.15
CA ILE A 69 13.35 -3.85 -13.07
C ILE A 69 14.54 -3.42 -12.21
N THR A 70 14.97 -2.16 -12.25
CA THR A 70 16.23 -1.73 -11.59
C THR A 70 16.04 -1.03 -10.25
N VAL A 71 15.01 -0.20 -10.10
CA VAL A 71 14.85 0.66 -8.92
C VAL A 71 14.39 -0.11 -7.69
N PRO A 72 13.39 -1.01 -7.73
CA PRO A 72 12.98 -1.76 -6.55
C PRO A 72 14.10 -2.65 -5.97
N PRO A 73 14.91 -3.39 -6.77
CA PRO A 73 16.10 -4.07 -6.25
C PRO A 73 17.10 -3.14 -5.58
N SER A 74 17.38 -1.99 -6.21
CA SER A 74 18.29 -0.98 -5.66
C SER A 74 17.76 -0.41 -4.34
N LEU A 75 16.44 -0.23 -4.21
CA LEU A 75 15.80 0.24 -3.00
C LEU A 75 15.94 -0.78 -1.86
N VAL A 76 15.74 -2.08 -2.12
CA VAL A 76 15.95 -3.14 -1.12
C VAL A 76 17.38 -3.11 -0.59
N ILE A 77 18.37 -2.99 -1.48
CA ILE A 77 19.78 -2.87 -1.09
C ILE A 77 20.01 -1.60 -0.28
N LEU A 78 19.51 -0.45 -0.74
CA LEU A 78 19.64 0.82 -0.03
C LEU A 78 19.00 0.77 1.37
N THR A 79 17.85 0.13 1.51
CA THR A 79 17.18 -0.05 2.80
C THR A 79 18.00 -0.93 3.74
N TRP A 80 18.59 -2.02 3.24
CA TRP A 80 19.52 -2.83 4.02
C TRP A 80 20.74 -2.02 4.49
N ILE A 81 21.39 -1.28 3.57
CA ILE A 81 22.52 -0.41 3.90
C ILE A 81 22.15 0.61 4.97
N ALA A 82 20.97 1.23 4.84
CA ALA A 82 20.51 2.23 5.80
C ALA A 82 20.29 1.63 7.20
N LEU A 83 19.74 0.41 7.27
CA LEU A 83 19.56 -0.31 8.53
C LEU A 83 20.87 -0.75 9.17
N GLU A 84 21.86 -1.14 8.37
CA GLU A 84 23.12 -1.71 8.87
C GLU A 84 24.18 -0.64 9.20
N HIS A 85 24.30 0.39 8.35
CA HIS A 85 25.42 1.34 8.42
C HIS A 85 25.02 2.76 8.83
N PHE A 86 23.73 3.11 8.79
CA PHE A 86 23.27 4.49 8.97
C PHE A 86 22.14 4.65 9.99
N ASN A 87 22.13 3.83 11.04
CA ASN A 87 21.18 3.93 12.15
C ASN A 87 19.69 3.89 11.73
N GLY A 88 19.38 3.23 10.61
CA GLY A 88 18.03 3.18 10.03
C GLY A 88 17.56 4.49 9.38
N SER A 89 18.44 5.48 9.22
CA SER A 89 18.11 6.78 8.62
C SER A 89 18.28 6.77 7.10
N LEU A 90 17.15 6.84 6.39
CA LEU A 90 17.15 6.95 4.93
C LEU A 90 17.82 8.24 4.45
N PHE A 91 17.61 9.36 5.14
CA PHE A 91 18.15 10.66 4.73
C PHE A 91 19.67 10.70 4.85
N THR A 92 20.22 10.17 5.95
CA THR A 92 21.68 10.08 6.15
C THR A 92 22.30 9.17 5.10
N THR A 93 21.64 8.06 4.78
CA THR A 93 22.11 7.13 3.73
C THR A 93 22.14 7.80 2.36
N LEU A 94 21.09 8.56 2.01
CA LEU A 94 21.03 9.29 0.74
C LEU A 94 22.08 10.41 0.66
N TYR A 95 22.32 11.10 1.77
CA TYR A 95 23.38 12.11 1.85
C TYR A 95 24.76 11.48 1.63
N ALA A 96 25.05 10.36 2.30
CA ALA A 96 26.30 9.63 2.12
C ALA A 96 26.46 9.10 0.68
N LEU A 97 25.38 8.61 0.06
CA LEU A 97 25.39 8.21 -1.35
C LEU A 97 25.73 9.39 -2.28
N GLN A 98 25.21 10.58 -1.98
CA GLN A 98 25.52 11.80 -2.74
C GLN A 98 26.97 12.25 -2.54
N GLU A 99 27.50 12.15 -1.31
CA GLU A 99 28.86 12.58 -0.97
C GLU A 99 29.94 11.65 -1.53
N PHE A 100 29.83 10.33 -1.32
CA PHE A 100 30.80 9.35 -1.78
C PHE A 100 30.69 9.04 -3.29
N GLY A 101 29.52 9.29 -3.88
CA GLY A 101 29.15 8.84 -5.21
C GLY A 101 28.85 7.33 -5.27
N LEU A 102 28.11 6.91 -6.29
CA LEU A 102 27.53 5.56 -6.36
C LEU A 102 28.57 4.42 -6.30
N SER A 103 29.68 4.54 -7.03
CA SER A 103 30.67 3.46 -7.13
C SER A 103 31.41 3.23 -5.81
N THR A 104 31.87 4.30 -5.16
CA THR A 104 32.55 4.23 -3.87
C THR A 104 31.59 3.78 -2.78
N PHE A 105 30.37 4.34 -2.77
CA PHE A 105 29.33 3.97 -1.81
C PHE A 105 29.01 2.47 -1.87
N LEU A 106 28.80 1.91 -3.07
CA LEU A 106 28.52 0.48 -3.21
C LEU A 106 29.74 -0.38 -2.86
N ARG A 107 30.97 0.02 -3.21
CA ARG A 107 32.16 -0.74 -2.81
C ARG A 107 32.34 -0.81 -1.30
N GLN A 108 31.93 0.23 -0.58
CA GLN A 108 32.12 0.34 0.85
C GLN A 108 30.98 -0.30 1.64
N PHE A 109 29.73 -0.17 1.18
CA PHE A 109 28.55 -0.53 1.97
C PHE A 109 27.65 -1.59 1.34
N ALA A 110 27.86 -2.04 0.10
CA ALA A 110 26.96 -3.04 -0.49
C ALA A 110 27.06 -4.40 0.23
N PRO A 111 25.95 -5.15 0.35
CA PRO A 111 25.97 -6.47 0.96
C PRO A 111 26.83 -7.45 0.13
N ALA A 112 27.58 -8.30 0.82
CA ALA A 112 28.42 -9.30 0.20
C ALA A 112 27.66 -10.62 -0.06
N ALA A 113 28.04 -11.32 -1.13
CA ALA A 113 27.55 -12.66 -1.38
C ALA A 113 28.25 -13.66 -0.46
N ASP A 114 27.49 -14.57 0.14
CA ASP A 114 28.03 -15.69 0.90
C ASP A 114 27.54 -17.03 0.34
N LEU A 115 28.48 -17.95 0.10
CA LEU A 115 28.18 -19.26 -0.48
C LEU A 115 27.39 -20.12 0.50
N ARG A 116 27.71 -20.10 1.80
CA ARG A 116 27.02 -20.91 2.81
C ARG A 116 25.55 -20.50 2.91
N THR A 117 25.29 -19.20 2.94
CA THR A 117 23.95 -18.61 2.95
C THR A 117 23.20 -18.94 1.67
N SER A 118 23.87 -18.88 0.52
CA SER A 118 23.27 -19.25 -0.77
C SER A 118 22.83 -20.71 -0.78
N LEU A 119 23.69 -21.64 -0.32
CA LEU A 119 23.35 -23.06 -0.21
C LEU A 119 22.20 -23.30 0.77
N ALA A 120 22.18 -22.60 1.91
CA ALA A 120 21.10 -22.68 2.88
C ALA A 120 19.76 -22.22 2.27
N TYR A 121 19.76 -21.13 1.49
CA TYR A 121 18.56 -20.67 0.79
C TYR A 121 18.08 -21.66 -0.27
N PHE A 122 18.98 -22.25 -1.06
CA PHE A 122 18.60 -23.31 -2.00
C PHE A 122 18.01 -24.52 -1.28
N ALA A 123 18.62 -24.96 -0.16
CA ALA A 123 18.08 -26.03 0.65
C ALA A 123 16.68 -25.69 1.20
N TRP A 124 16.46 -24.44 1.61
CA TRP A 124 15.15 -23.92 2.02
C TRP A 124 14.11 -24.01 0.90
N VAL A 125 14.43 -23.55 -0.31
CA VAL A 125 13.52 -23.62 -1.47
C VAL A 125 13.20 -25.08 -1.81
N LEU A 126 14.18 -25.97 -1.77
CA LEU A 126 13.99 -27.41 -2.02
C LEU A 126 13.13 -28.08 -0.94
N PHE A 127 13.35 -27.74 0.34
CA PHE A 127 12.54 -28.23 1.44
C PHE A 127 11.07 -27.80 1.28
N GLN A 128 10.84 -26.53 0.93
CA GLN A 128 9.51 -26.02 0.65
C GLN A 128 8.87 -26.69 -0.58
N ALA A 129 9.65 -26.96 -1.64
CA ALA A 129 9.18 -27.67 -2.82
C ALA A 129 8.80 -29.13 -2.49
N PHE A 130 9.56 -29.79 -1.63
CA PHE A 130 9.25 -31.11 -1.11
C PHE A 130 7.91 -31.10 -0.37
N LEU A 131 7.73 -30.21 0.62
CA LEU A 131 6.48 -30.08 1.36
C LEU A 131 5.28 -29.78 0.45
N TYR A 132 5.46 -28.88 -0.52
CA TYR A 132 4.41 -28.54 -1.48
C TYR A 132 3.95 -29.75 -2.32
N THR A 133 4.87 -30.69 -2.59
CA THR A 133 4.60 -31.88 -3.40
C THR A 133 3.98 -33.02 -2.60
N VAL A 134 4.48 -33.28 -1.38
CA VAL A 134 4.09 -34.47 -0.60
C VAL A 134 2.86 -34.27 0.27
N LEU A 135 2.59 -33.03 0.70
CA LEU A 135 1.51 -32.78 1.66
C LEU A 135 0.13 -32.81 0.99
N PRO A 136 -0.90 -33.32 1.69
CA PRO A 136 -2.25 -33.39 1.16
C PRO A 136 -2.89 -32.00 1.10
N GLY A 137 -3.70 -31.77 0.06
CA GLY A 137 -4.48 -30.55 -0.14
C GLY A 137 -4.82 -30.38 -1.61
N ARG A 138 -6.09 -30.14 -1.92
CA ARG A 138 -6.55 -29.91 -3.30
C ARG A 138 -7.62 -28.83 -3.33
N SER A 139 -7.47 -27.91 -4.27
CA SER A 139 -8.45 -26.87 -4.59
C SER A 139 -8.46 -26.62 -6.09
N THR A 140 -9.56 -26.05 -6.59
CA THR A 140 -9.70 -25.62 -7.98
C THR A 140 -9.60 -24.11 -8.09
N GLY A 141 -8.92 -23.62 -9.12
CA GLY A 141 -8.84 -22.19 -9.42
C GLY A 141 -10.08 -21.65 -10.13
N GLN A 142 -9.88 -20.59 -10.92
CA GLN A 142 -10.86 -20.08 -11.87
C GLN A 142 -10.53 -20.54 -13.28
N LEU A 143 -11.52 -20.48 -14.18
CA LEU A 143 -11.31 -20.70 -15.61
C LEU A 143 -10.36 -19.63 -16.17
N THR A 144 -9.35 -20.07 -16.92
CA THR A 144 -8.48 -19.16 -17.67
C THR A 144 -9.23 -18.56 -18.86
N ALA A 145 -8.65 -17.54 -19.50
CA ALA A 145 -9.23 -16.93 -20.70
C ALA A 145 -9.32 -17.94 -21.86
N ALA A 146 -8.42 -18.91 -21.92
CA ALA A 146 -8.50 -20.02 -22.87
C ALA A 146 -9.43 -21.17 -22.44
N GLY A 147 -10.09 -21.07 -21.27
CA GLY A 147 -11.05 -22.05 -20.79
C GLY A 147 -10.48 -23.18 -19.94
N ASN A 148 -9.21 -23.10 -19.53
CA ASN A 148 -8.58 -24.12 -18.69
C ASN A 148 -9.02 -23.99 -17.22
N LEU A 149 -9.54 -25.06 -16.61
CA LEU A 149 -9.81 -25.10 -15.17
C LEU A 149 -8.65 -25.79 -14.45
N LEU A 150 -7.86 -25.01 -13.71
CA LEU A 150 -6.61 -25.49 -13.13
C LEU A 150 -6.80 -26.03 -11.70
N GLU A 151 -6.16 -27.15 -11.40
CA GLU A 151 -6.08 -27.75 -10.07
C GLU A 151 -4.82 -27.28 -9.31
N TYR A 152 -4.93 -27.16 -7.99
CA TYR A 152 -3.86 -26.64 -7.13
C TYR A 152 -3.71 -27.45 -5.85
N HIS A 153 -2.46 -27.62 -5.41
CA HIS A 153 -2.15 -28.10 -4.06
C HIS A 153 -2.20 -26.94 -3.05
N THR A 154 -3.27 -26.88 -2.26
CA THR A 154 -3.45 -25.89 -1.19
C THR A 154 -3.19 -26.55 0.17
N ASN A 155 -1.91 -26.83 0.44
CA ASN A 155 -1.41 -27.50 1.63
C ASN A 155 -0.55 -26.58 2.52
N GLY A 156 -0.66 -25.25 2.34
CA GLY A 156 0.24 -24.27 2.92
C GLY A 156 0.19 -24.19 4.45
N PHE A 157 -0.98 -24.41 5.05
CA PHE A 157 -1.10 -24.42 6.50
C PHE A 157 -0.33 -25.57 7.16
N LEU A 158 -0.41 -26.78 6.59
CA LEU A 158 0.37 -27.93 7.05
C LEU A 158 1.87 -27.69 6.81
N ALA A 159 2.23 -27.13 5.66
CA ALA A 159 3.62 -26.80 5.35
C ALA A 159 4.20 -25.80 6.36
N TRP A 160 3.43 -24.76 6.72
CA TRP A 160 3.81 -23.78 7.73
C TRP A 160 3.99 -24.43 9.10
N GLN A 161 3.05 -25.26 9.56
CA GLN A 161 3.15 -25.97 10.84
C GLN A 161 4.41 -26.84 10.93
N ILE A 162 4.66 -27.67 9.91
CA ILE A 162 5.85 -28.53 9.86
C ILE A 162 7.12 -27.69 9.84
N THR A 163 7.14 -26.61 9.05
CA THR A 163 8.30 -25.74 8.93
C THR A 163 8.65 -25.08 10.28
N VAL A 164 7.66 -24.50 10.96
CA VAL A 164 7.86 -23.88 12.27
C VAL A 164 8.26 -24.93 13.32
N ALA A 165 7.66 -26.11 13.30
CA ALA A 165 8.00 -27.20 14.22
C ALA A 165 9.44 -27.71 14.02
N VAL A 166 9.87 -27.90 12.76
CA VAL A 166 11.24 -28.29 12.42
C VAL A 166 12.24 -27.21 12.84
N PHE A 167 11.93 -25.94 12.57
CA PHE A 167 12.76 -24.81 13.01
C PHE A 167 12.90 -24.77 14.54
N ALA A 168 11.78 -24.87 15.27
CA ALA A 168 11.76 -24.88 16.73
C ALA A 168 12.54 -26.08 17.31
N LEU A 169 12.42 -27.27 16.72
CA LEU A 169 13.15 -28.46 17.13
C LEU A 169 14.66 -28.31 16.87
N ALA A 170 15.06 -27.76 15.73
CA ALA A 170 16.46 -27.52 15.40
C ALA A 170 17.11 -26.49 16.36
N VAL A 171 16.35 -25.47 16.76
CA VAL A 171 16.76 -24.51 17.80
C VAL A 171 16.86 -25.17 19.17
N PHE A 172 15.83 -25.94 19.57
CA PHE A 172 15.78 -26.59 20.89
C PHE A 172 16.91 -27.62 21.08
N THR A 173 17.26 -28.35 20.02
CA THR A 173 18.36 -29.33 20.03
C THR A 173 19.75 -28.69 19.90
N GLY A 174 19.83 -27.37 19.72
CA GLY A 174 21.09 -26.65 19.55
C GLY A 174 21.77 -26.83 18.19
N ILE A 175 21.12 -27.51 17.24
CA ILE A 175 21.64 -27.71 15.88
C ILE A 175 21.66 -26.39 15.10
N LEU A 176 20.66 -25.54 15.33
CA LEU A 176 20.48 -24.27 14.64
C LEU A 176 20.48 -23.11 15.63
N ASP A 177 21.31 -22.09 15.37
CA ASP A 177 21.22 -20.81 16.08
C ASP A 177 19.88 -20.13 15.73
N PRO A 178 19.03 -19.77 16.70
CA PRO A 178 17.76 -19.09 16.40
C PRO A 178 17.95 -17.77 15.65
N ALA A 179 19.09 -17.08 15.82
CA ALA A 179 19.41 -15.85 15.09
C ALA A 179 20.09 -16.10 13.72
N PHE A 180 20.17 -17.35 13.24
CA PHE A 180 20.90 -17.71 12.02
C PHE A 180 20.46 -16.90 10.79
N ILE A 181 19.15 -16.74 10.57
CA ILE A 181 18.63 -16.00 9.40
C ILE A 181 19.03 -14.52 9.51
N ALA A 182 18.83 -13.92 10.68
CA ALA A 182 19.14 -12.52 10.92
C ALA A 182 20.65 -12.21 10.82
N LYS A 183 21.53 -13.11 11.30
CA LYS A 183 23.00 -12.97 11.21
C LYS A 183 23.55 -13.10 9.80
N ASN A 184 22.87 -13.87 8.95
CA ASN A 184 23.29 -14.09 7.55
C ASN A 184 22.46 -13.26 6.55
N TRP A 185 21.83 -12.18 7.03
CA TRP A 185 20.88 -11.41 6.24
C TRP A 185 21.50 -10.73 5.02
N GLU A 186 22.77 -10.30 5.09
CA GLU A 186 23.46 -9.70 3.94
C GLU A 186 23.49 -10.66 2.75
N GLY A 187 23.88 -11.91 3.00
CA GLY A 187 23.97 -12.95 1.97
C GLY A 187 22.59 -13.32 1.44
N LEU A 188 21.56 -13.29 2.31
CA LEU A 188 20.17 -13.52 1.94
C LEU A 188 19.64 -12.42 0.99
N VAL A 189 19.92 -11.14 1.27
CA VAL A 189 19.53 -10.02 0.39
C VAL A 189 20.13 -10.19 -1.01
N VAL A 190 21.39 -10.63 -1.09
CA VAL A 190 22.07 -10.87 -2.37
C VAL A 190 21.46 -12.07 -3.11
N ILE A 191 21.36 -13.24 -2.45
CA ILE A 191 20.84 -14.45 -3.11
C ILE A 191 19.36 -14.33 -3.47
N TYR A 192 18.53 -13.63 -2.68
CA TYR A 192 17.15 -13.34 -3.05
C TYR A 192 17.08 -12.59 -4.37
N ASN A 193 17.89 -11.54 -4.55
CA ASN A 193 17.94 -10.79 -5.80
C ASN A 193 18.39 -11.67 -6.98
N ILE A 194 19.48 -12.40 -6.82
CA ILE A 194 19.98 -13.34 -7.86
C ILE A 194 18.88 -14.34 -8.23
N TYR A 195 18.23 -14.96 -7.24
CA TYR A 195 17.16 -15.92 -7.44
C TYR A 195 15.94 -15.31 -8.13
N GLY A 196 15.51 -14.11 -7.73
CA GLY A 196 14.39 -13.40 -8.34
C GLY A 196 14.63 -13.10 -9.82
N TYR A 197 15.82 -12.62 -10.18
CA TYR A 197 16.20 -12.41 -11.58
C TYR A 197 16.29 -13.72 -12.35
N PHE A 198 16.94 -14.73 -11.76
CA PHE A 198 17.06 -16.07 -12.36
C PHE A 198 15.70 -16.67 -12.66
N LEU A 199 14.79 -16.68 -11.69
CA LEU A 199 13.43 -17.20 -11.85
C LEU A 199 12.65 -16.48 -12.96
N SER A 200 12.85 -15.17 -13.08
CA SER A 200 12.24 -14.36 -14.13
C SER A 200 12.76 -14.72 -15.53
N VAL A 201 14.07 -14.92 -15.67
CA VAL A 201 14.70 -15.36 -16.92
C VAL A 201 14.21 -16.76 -17.29
N VAL A 202 14.20 -17.69 -16.33
CA VAL A 202 13.71 -19.06 -16.56
C VAL A 202 12.23 -19.05 -16.97
N ALA A 203 11.38 -18.26 -16.31
CA ALA A 203 9.97 -18.13 -16.67
C ALA A 203 9.79 -17.56 -18.09
N TYR A 204 10.60 -16.56 -18.46
CA TYR A 204 10.59 -15.98 -19.81
C TYR A 204 10.99 -17.03 -20.86
N VAL A 205 12.12 -17.72 -20.67
CA VAL A 205 12.61 -18.77 -21.57
C VAL A 205 11.60 -19.92 -21.68
N LYS A 206 11.08 -20.40 -20.55
CA LYS A 206 10.08 -21.48 -20.51
C LYS A 206 8.83 -21.12 -21.32
N ALA A 207 8.34 -19.87 -21.24
CA ALA A 207 7.17 -19.44 -21.99
C ALA A 207 7.36 -19.49 -23.52
N HIS A 208 8.59 -19.39 -24.00
CA HIS A 208 8.93 -19.52 -25.42
C HIS A 208 9.05 -20.99 -25.86
N TYR A 209 9.77 -21.82 -25.09
CA TYR A 209 10.17 -23.16 -25.54
C TYR A 209 9.30 -24.30 -25.00
N ALA A 210 8.76 -24.17 -23.78
CA ALA A 210 8.03 -25.25 -23.10
C ALA A 210 6.88 -24.70 -22.25
N PRO A 211 5.89 -23.99 -22.83
CA PRO A 211 4.72 -23.53 -22.09
C PRO A 211 3.84 -24.69 -21.67
N SER A 212 3.25 -24.58 -20.49
CA SER A 212 2.34 -25.61 -19.93
C SER A 212 1.01 -25.62 -20.68
N TYR A 213 0.52 -24.42 -21.04
CA TYR A 213 -0.67 -24.17 -21.85
C TYR A 213 -0.32 -23.11 -22.89
N ALA A 214 -0.15 -23.52 -24.14
CA ALA A 214 0.35 -22.64 -25.21
C ALA A 214 -0.66 -21.54 -25.59
N GLU A 215 -1.93 -21.84 -25.41
CA GLU A 215 -3.11 -21.01 -25.65
C GLU A 215 -3.27 -19.88 -24.62
N ASP A 216 -2.78 -20.08 -23.39
CA ASP A 216 -2.81 -19.10 -22.30
C ASP A 216 -1.56 -18.19 -22.31
N ARG A 217 -0.82 -18.11 -23.42
CA ARG A 217 0.30 -17.18 -23.58
C ARG A 217 -0.14 -15.82 -24.12
N ASN A 218 0.51 -14.76 -23.62
CA ASN A 218 0.18 -13.39 -24.01
C ASN A 218 1.43 -12.53 -24.27
N PHE A 219 1.81 -12.45 -25.54
CA PHE A 219 2.93 -11.62 -26.02
C PHE A 219 2.46 -10.17 -26.29
N SER A 220 3.23 -9.19 -25.85
CA SER A 220 2.96 -7.76 -26.11
C SER A 220 3.75 -7.19 -27.30
N GLY A 221 4.73 -7.94 -27.81
CA GLY A 221 5.65 -7.46 -28.86
C GLY A 221 6.77 -6.55 -28.33
N SER A 222 6.93 -6.44 -27.00
CA SER A 222 8.03 -5.77 -26.34
C SER A 222 8.69 -6.73 -25.35
N ALA A 223 9.94 -7.13 -25.63
CA ALA A 223 10.67 -8.09 -24.80
C ALA A 223 10.80 -7.64 -23.34
N LEU A 224 11.08 -6.35 -23.10
CA LEU A 224 11.18 -5.78 -21.75
C LEU A 224 9.85 -5.83 -21.00
N TYR A 225 8.74 -5.56 -21.68
CA TYR A 225 7.42 -5.63 -21.06
C TYR A 225 7.01 -7.07 -20.78
N ASP A 226 7.29 -7.98 -21.70
CA ASP A 226 6.99 -9.41 -21.58
C ASP A 226 7.86 -10.07 -20.50
N PHE A 227 9.10 -9.62 -20.31
CA PHE A 227 9.95 -9.99 -19.18
C PHE A 227 9.38 -9.49 -17.85
N LEU A 228 8.98 -8.21 -17.79
CA LEU A 228 8.40 -7.63 -16.57
C LEU A 228 7.09 -8.31 -16.15
N MET A 229 6.14 -8.39 -17.08
CA MET A 229 4.76 -8.79 -16.81
C MET A 229 4.50 -10.28 -17.05
N GLY A 230 5.44 -11.03 -17.60
CA GLY A 230 5.31 -12.44 -17.91
C GLY A 230 4.55 -12.73 -19.21
N ILE A 231 4.91 -13.83 -19.87
CA ILE A 231 4.29 -14.32 -21.11
C ILE A 231 3.34 -15.48 -20.83
N GLU A 232 3.78 -16.44 -20.02
CA GLU A 232 2.98 -17.61 -19.64
C GLU A 232 2.07 -17.24 -18.47
N PHE A 233 0.79 -17.57 -18.58
CA PHE A 233 -0.18 -17.19 -17.57
C PHE A 233 0.09 -17.89 -16.24
N ASN A 234 0.09 -19.23 -16.18
CA ASN A 234 0.41 -20.01 -14.97
C ASN A 234 1.43 -21.10 -15.30
N PRO A 235 2.75 -20.84 -15.16
CA PRO A 235 3.78 -21.85 -15.40
C PRO A 235 3.69 -23.01 -14.43
N ARG A 236 3.84 -24.24 -14.93
CA ARG A 236 3.66 -25.46 -14.14
C ARG A 236 4.70 -26.52 -14.42
N PHE A 237 4.89 -27.38 -13.41
CA PHE A 237 5.43 -28.72 -13.60
C PHE A 237 4.29 -29.74 -13.52
N GLY A 238 4.05 -30.48 -14.59
CA GLY A 238 2.89 -31.37 -14.66
C GLY A 238 1.56 -30.63 -14.53
N LYS A 239 0.55 -31.27 -13.93
CA LYS A 239 -0.82 -30.73 -13.87
C LYS A 239 -1.08 -29.81 -12.67
N THR A 240 -0.50 -30.14 -11.50
CA THR A 240 -0.91 -29.54 -10.21
C THR A 240 0.15 -28.65 -9.56
N TRP A 241 1.40 -28.68 -10.04
CA TRP A 241 2.50 -27.92 -9.45
C TRP A 241 2.60 -26.54 -10.09
N ASP A 242 2.11 -25.50 -9.41
CA ASP A 242 1.97 -24.14 -9.94
C ASP A 242 3.05 -23.20 -9.42
N TRP A 243 3.77 -22.55 -10.33
CA TRP A 243 4.92 -21.70 -9.98
C TRP A 243 4.50 -20.46 -9.19
N LYS A 244 3.34 -19.86 -9.48
CA LYS A 244 2.90 -18.65 -8.78
C LYS A 244 2.53 -18.97 -7.35
N LEU A 245 1.68 -19.99 -7.16
CA LEU A 245 1.24 -20.37 -5.83
C LEU A 245 2.43 -20.84 -4.98
N PHE A 246 3.33 -21.62 -5.57
CA PHE A 246 4.55 -22.07 -4.89
C PHE A 246 5.41 -20.89 -4.44
N HIS A 247 5.88 -20.05 -5.36
CA HIS A 247 6.85 -19.00 -5.02
C HIS A 247 6.28 -17.91 -4.12
N ASN A 248 5.02 -17.52 -4.32
CA ASN A 248 4.40 -16.53 -3.46
C ASN A 248 4.12 -17.08 -2.05
N GLY A 249 3.57 -18.29 -1.97
CA GLY A 249 3.18 -18.88 -0.69
C GLY A 249 4.36 -19.45 0.10
N ARG A 250 5.17 -20.30 -0.52
CA ARG A 250 6.10 -21.18 0.22
C ARG A 250 7.41 -20.48 0.59
N PRO A 251 8.38 -20.24 -0.32
CA PRO A 251 9.65 -19.65 0.07
C PRO A 251 9.52 -18.19 0.53
N GLY A 252 8.44 -17.48 0.16
CA GLY A 252 8.15 -16.10 0.60
C GLY A 252 7.37 -16.04 1.92
N ILE A 253 6.06 -16.29 1.88
CA ILE A 253 5.18 -16.06 3.05
C ILE A 253 5.49 -16.97 4.24
N ILE A 254 5.89 -18.24 4.04
CA ILE A 254 6.30 -19.08 5.20
C ILE A 254 7.60 -18.56 5.81
N ALA A 255 8.55 -18.09 4.99
CA ALA A 255 9.81 -17.56 5.49
C ALA A 255 9.60 -16.33 6.38
N TRP A 256 8.57 -15.51 6.13
CA TRP A 256 8.23 -14.34 6.92
C TRP A 256 8.22 -14.65 8.43
N THR A 257 7.50 -15.68 8.87
CA THR A 257 7.44 -16.09 10.28
C THR A 257 8.83 -16.41 10.84
N LEU A 258 9.67 -17.12 10.09
CA LEU A 258 10.99 -17.53 10.54
C LEU A 258 11.97 -16.35 10.59
N ILE A 259 11.85 -15.41 9.65
CA ILE A 259 12.63 -14.18 9.62
C ILE A 259 12.36 -13.35 10.88
N ASP A 260 11.08 -13.13 11.21
CA ASP A 260 10.69 -12.37 12.40
C ASP A 260 11.22 -13.01 13.69
N LEU A 261 10.99 -14.32 13.88
CA LEU A 261 11.49 -15.05 15.04
C LEU A 261 13.02 -14.98 15.15
N SER A 262 13.72 -15.02 14.02
CA SER A 262 15.19 -14.93 13.99
C SER A 262 15.68 -13.53 14.33
N TYR A 263 14.98 -12.48 13.94
CA TYR A 263 15.28 -11.10 14.35
C TYR A 263 14.98 -10.86 15.82
N THR A 264 13.91 -11.45 16.36
CA THR A 264 13.63 -11.43 17.81
C THR A 264 14.73 -12.15 18.59
N ALA A 265 15.22 -13.28 18.10
CA ALA A 265 16.37 -13.95 18.68
C ALA A 265 17.66 -13.10 18.59
N LEU A 266 17.89 -12.42 17.47
CA LEU A 266 19.01 -11.49 17.32
C LEU A 266 18.93 -10.36 18.34
N GLN A 267 17.75 -9.78 18.57
CA GLN A 267 17.56 -8.73 19.58
C GLN A 267 18.01 -9.20 20.96
N TYR A 268 17.57 -10.40 21.36
CA TYR A 268 17.95 -10.99 22.65
C TYR A 268 19.46 -11.25 22.74
N GLN A 269 20.08 -11.81 21.70
CA GLN A 269 21.50 -12.11 21.69
C GLN A 269 22.38 -10.85 21.69
N THR A 270 21.94 -9.78 21.03
CA THR A 270 22.70 -8.51 20.93
C THR A 270 22.52 -7.64 22.16
N HIS A 271 21.30 -7.55 22.70
CA HIS A 271 20.96 -6.58 23.76
C HIS A 271 20.70 -7.21 25.13
N GLY A 272 20.53 -8.54 25.21
CA GLY A 272 20.23 -9.26 26.46
C GLY A 272 18.76 -9.21 26.91
N TYR A 273 17.87 -8.59 26.13
CA TYR A 273 16.44 -8.49 26.42
C TYR A 273 15.61 -8.41 25.14
N ILE A 274 14.31 -8.66 25.26
CA ILE A 274 13.34 -8.55 24.15
C ILE A 274 12.35 -7.43 24.45
N THR A 275 12.12 -6.54 23.49
CA THR A 275 11.18 -5.42 23.65
C THR A 275 9.73 -5.84 23.46
N ASN A 276 8.80 -5.13 24.10
CA ASN A 276 7.37 -5.36 23.85
C ASN A 276 6.96 -5.00 22.40
N SER A 277 7.65 -4.07 21.75
CA SER A 277 7.41 -3.66 20.37
C SER A 277 7.65 -4.79 19.37
N ILE A 278 8.75 -5.55 19.51
CA ILE A 278 9.06 -6.62 18.56
C ILE A 278 8.11 -7.80 18.74
N ILE A 279 7.71 -8.09 19.98
CA ILE A 279 6.69 -9.11 20.27
C ILE A 279 5.35 -8.74 19.63
N ILE A 280 4.93 -7.47 19.73
CA ILE A 280 3.67 -7.01 19.12
C ILE A 280 3.70 -7.17 17.60
N VAL A 281 4.82 -6.80 16.94
CA VAL A 281 4.90 -6.93 15.48
C VAL A 281 4.94 -8.38 15.04
N ASP A 282 5.66 -9.24 15.76
CA ASP A 282 5.69 -10.69 15.51
C ASP A 282 4.28 -11.29 15.62
N ILE A 283 3.50 -10.92 16.65
CA ILE A 283 2.10 -11.37 16.79
C ILE A 283 1.28 -10.93 15.57
N PHE A 284 1.42 -9.68 15.13
CA PHE A 284 0.68 -9.18 13.97
C PHE A 284 1.07 -9.88 12.67
N HIS A 285 2.36 -10.10 12.42
CA HIS A 285 2.86 -10.81 11.25
C HIS A 285 2.41 -12.28 11.25
N VAL A 286 2.56 -12.99 12.37
CA VAL A 286 2.10 -14.38 12.51
C VAL A 286 0.60 -14.49 12.31
N MET A 287 -0.18 -13.60 12.92
CA MET A 287 -1.64 -13.56 12.74
C MET A 287 -2.01 -13.40 11.25
N TYR A 288 -1.31 -12.55 10.52
CA TYR A 288 -1.53 -12.34 9.09
C TYR A 288 -1.14 -13.56 8.24
N VAL A 289 0.04 -14.14 8.49
CA VAL A 289 0.55 -15.33 7.76
C VAL A 289 -0.34 -16.55 8.00
N VAL A 290 -0.72 -16.80 9.26
CA VAL A 290 -1.58 -17.93 9.62
C VAL A 290 -2.96 -17.78 8.99
N ASP A 291 -3.56 -16.59 9.05
CA ASP A 291 -4.83 -16.34 8.39
C ASP A 291 -4.77 -16.57 6.88
N PHE A 292 -3.69 -16.13 6.23
CA PHE A 292 -3.46 -16.37 4.80
C PHE A 292 -3.49 -17.87 4.47
N PHE A 293 -2.77 -18.71 5.23
CA PHE A 293 -2.72 -20.15 4.96
C PHE A 293 -3.97 -20.91 5.36
N ILE A 294 -4.66 -20.50 6.43
CA ILE A 294 -5.99 -21.05 6.77
C ILE A 294 -6.97 -20.81 5.60
N ASN A 295 -6.83 -19.68 4.92
CA ASN A 295 -7.68 -19.28 3.80
C ASN A 295 -6.99 -19.39 2.43
N GLU A 296 -5.99 -20.27 2.27
CA GLU A 296 -5.14 -20.33 1.06
C GLU A 296 -5.96 -20.51 -0.22
N SER A 297 -7.06 -21.28 -0.19
CA SER A 297 -7.94 -21.49 -1.34
C SER A 297 -8.58 -20.18 -1.85
N TRP A 298 -8.73 -19.16 -1.00
CA TRP A 298 -9.20 -17.84 -1.41
C TRP A 298 -8.18 -17.10 -2.25
N TYR A 299 -6.89 -17.35 -2.03
CA TYR A 299 -5.82 -16.74 -2.81
C TYR A 299 -5.92 -17.11 -4.29
N LEU A 300 -6.44 -18.30 -4.61
CA LEU A 300 -6.69 -18.74 -6.00
C LEU A 300 -7.67 -17.86 -6.77
N ARG A 301 -8.44 -16.99 -6.09
CA ARG A 301 -9.39 -16.05 -6.68
C ARG A 301 -8.85 -14.62 -6.80
N THR A 302 -7.59 -14.42 -6.42
CA THR A 302 -6.92 -13.12 -6.49
C THR A 302 -6.43 -12.79 -7.89
N ILE A 303 -6.06 -11.53 -8.10
CA ILE A 303 -5.59 -11.04 -9.40
C ILE A 303 -4.29 -11.72 -9.84
N ASP A 304 -3.40 -12.00 -8.90
CA ASP A 304 -2.09 -12.61 -9.15
C ASP A 304 -2.23 -13.98 -9.84
N ILE A 305 -3.21 -14.78 -9.40
CA ILE A 305 -3.52 -16.11 -9.96
C ILE A 305 -4.45 -15.99 -11.18
N CYS A 306 -5.51 -15.19 -11.09
CA CYS A 306 -6.59 -15.17 -12.08
C CYS A 306 -6.37 -14.23 -13.29
N HIS A 307 -5.41 -13.32 -13.24
CA HIS A 307 -5.27 -12.28 -14.28
C HIS A 307 -3.82 -11.95 -14.65
N ASP A 308 -2.92 -11.86 -13.67
CA ASP A 308 -1.54 -11.49 -13.95
C ASP A 308 -0.77 -12.69 -14.52
N HIS A 309 0.24 -12.45 -15.35
CA HIS A 309 1.09 -13.53 -15.89
C HIS A 309 2.38 -13.61 -15.07
N PHE A 310 3.07 -14.74 -15.09
CA PHE A 310 4.27 -14.91 -14.27
C PHE A 310 5.51 -14.38 -15.00
N GLY A 311 6.00 -13.24 -14.54
CA GLY A 311 7.24 -12.60 -14.99
C GLY A 311 7.96 -11.93 -13.82
N PHE A 312 8.91 -11.04 -14.12
CA PHE A 312 9.75 -10.39 -13.09
C PHE A 312 8.95 -9.76 -11.95
N TYR A 313 7.84 -9.08 -12.27
CA TYR A 313 7.02 -8.42 -11.24
C TYR A 313 6.56 -9.39 -10.14
N LEU A 314 6.06 -10.57 -10.50
CA LEU A 314 5.62 -11.58 -9.52
C LEU A 314 6.79 -12.42 -8.99
N ALA A 315 7.73 -12.81 -9.86
CA ALA A 315 8.85 -13.66 -9.48
C ALA A 315 9.79 -12.95 -8.50
N TRP A 316 10.27 -11.75 -8.83
CA TRP A 316 11.12 -10.95 -7.96
C TRP A 316 10.35 -10.39 -6.75
N GLY A 317 9.10 -9.97 -6.94
CA GLY A 317 8.26 -9.46 -5.85
C GLY A 317 8.05 -10.50 -4.73
N SER A 318 7.79 -11.76 -5.10
CA SER A 318 7.62 -12.84 -4.11
C SER A 318 8.94 -13.31 -3.50
N ALA A 319 10.01 -13.39 -4.29
CA ALA A 319 11.31 -13.88 -3.82
C ALA A 319 12.09 -12.87 -2.98
N VAL A 320 11.90 -11.57 -3.22
CA VAL A 320 12.75 -10.52 -2.65
C VAL A 320 11.93 -9.51 -1.85
N TRP A 321 11.01 -8.79 -2.52
CA TRP A 321 10.29 -7.69 -1.89
C TRP A 321 9.50 -8.13 -0.65
N LEU A 322 8.80 -9.26 -0.74
CA LEU A 322 8.03 -9.79 0.37
C LEU A 322 8.92 -10.11 1.59
N PRO A 323 9.90 -11.04 1.51
CA PRO A 323 10.68 -11.40 2.68
C PRO A 323 11.55 -10.25 3.22
N THR A 324 11.95 -9.27 2.40
CA THR A 324 12.80 -8.16 2.86
C THR A 324 12.02 -6.94 3.33
N MET A 325 10.99 -6.50 2.60
CA MET A 325 10.31 -5.24 2.91
C MET A 325 9.17 -5.43 3.92
N TYR A 326 8.54 -6.61 3.98
CA TYR A 326 7.42 -6.85 4.90
C TYR A 326 7.90 -7.17 6.33
N THR A 327 9.18 -7.53 6.49
CA THR A 327 9.82 -7.82 7.78
C THR A 327 10.67 -6.64 8.27
N LEU A 328 10.54 -5.45 7.68
CA LEU A 328 11.41 -4.31 8.01
C LEU A 328 11.30 -3.88 9.47
N GLN A 329 10.13 -4.07 10.08
CA GLN A 329 9.86 -3.68 11.45
C GLN A 329 10.63 -4.57 12.44
N SER A 330 10.63 -5.90 12.23
CA SER A 330 11.43 -6.83 13.05
C SER A 330 12.92 -6.61 12.80
N GLN A 331 13.34 -6.42 11.55
CA GLN A 331 14.72 -6.03 11.19
C GLN A 331 15.20 -4.76 11.90
N TYR A 332 14.34 -3.73 11.96
CA TYR A 332 14.65 -2.45 12.60
C TYR A 332 14.69 -2.60 14.13
N LEU A 333 13.66 -3.18 14.73
CA LEU A 333 13.55 -3.32 16.19
C LEU A 333 14.65 -4.20 16.77
N ALA A 334 15.12 -5.20 16.02
CA ALA A 334 16.22 -6.05 16.45
C ALA A 334 17.56 -5.31 16.60
N ARG A 335 17.76 -4.23 15.83
CA ARG A 335 18.97 -3.37 15.87
C ARG A 335 18.77 -2.14 16.75
N TYR A 336 17.56 -1.58 16.73
CA TYR A 336 17.17 -0.34 17.39
C TYR A 336 15.99 -0.63 18.34
N PRO A 337 16.24 -1.24 19.50
CA PRO A 337 15.18 -1.68 20.40
C PRO A 337 14.36 -0.49 20.92
N VAL A 338 13.04 -0.55 20.69
CA VAL A 338 12.08 0.45 21.19
C VAL A 338 11.23 -0.18 22.28
N GLN A 339 11.43 0.22 23.55
CA GLN A 339 10.54 -0.21 24.63
C GLN A 339 9.38 0.77 24.78
N LEU A 340 8.16 0.33 24.48
CA LEU A 340 6.97 1.15 24.62
C LEU A 340 6.48 1.15 26.06
N SER A 341 5.85 2.25 26.51
CA SER A 341 5.09 2.21 27.75
C SER A 341 3.87 1.28 27.62
N THR A 342 3.49 0.60 28.69
CA THR A 342 2.37 -0.36 28.67
C THR A 342 1.07 0.21 28.08
N PRO A 343 0.67 1.47 28.36
CA PRO A 343 -0.53 2.05 27.74
C PRO A 343 -0.40 2.23 26.23
N VAL A 344 0.77 2.66 25.74
CA VAL A 344 1.02 2.84 24.30
C VAL A 344 1.07 1.50 23.60
N ALA A 345 1.75 0.52 24.18
CA ALA A 345 1.81 -0.86 23.68
C ALA A 345 0.39 -1.47 23.58
N ALA A 346 -0.41 -1.34 24.64
CA ALA A 346 -1.79 -1.84 24.67
C ALA A 346 -2.68 -1.13 23.64
N LEU A 347 -2.52 0.18 23.46
CA LEU A 347 -3.27 0.95 22.46
C LEU A 347 -2.93 0.49 21.03
N ILE A 348 -1.64 0.42 20.68
CA ILE A 348 -1.20 -0.03 19.34
C ILE A 348 -1.65 -1.47 19.09
N PHE A 349 -1.47 -2.36 20.08
CA PHE A 349 -1.93 -3.74 20.01
C PHE A 349 -3.43 -3.82 19.72
N THR A 350 -4.23 -3.08 20.47
CA THR A 350 -5.70 -3.02 20.31
C THR A 350 -6.10 -2.49 18.94
N ILE A 351 -5.43 -1.46 18.43
CA ILE A 351 -5.69 -0.91 17.08
C ILE A 351 -5.41 -1.96 16.01
N GLY A 352 -4.27 -2.66 16.09
CA GLY A 352 -3.92 -3.69 15.11
C GLY A 352 -4.86 -4.89 15.13
N VAL A 353 -5.19 -5.43 16.32
CA VAL A 353 -6.17 -6.51 16.46
C VAL A 353 -7.56 -6.06 15.97
N SER A 354 -7.97 -4.83 16.26
CA SER A 354 -9.24 -4.27 15.77
C SER A 354 -9.25 -4.14 14.24
N GLY A 355 -8.13 -3.72 13.64
CA GLY A 355 -7.94 -3.66 12.20
C GLY A 355 -8.09 -5.03 11.54
N TYR A 356 -7.43 -6.05 12.09
CA TYR A 356 -7.59 -7.43 11.65
C TYR A 356 -9.03 -7.95 11.79
N ALA A 357 -9.64 -7.74 12.96
CA ALA A 357 -11.02 -8.16 13.23
C ALA A 357 -12.00 -7.49 12.26
N LEU A 358 -11.80 -6.20 11.96
CA LEU A 358 -12.57 -5.46 10.96
C LEU A 358 -12.38 -6.09 9.57
N PHE A 359 -11.13 -6.28 9.14
CA PHE A 359 -10.81 -6.90 7.84
C PHE A 359 -11.51 -8.26 7.67
N ARG A 360 -11.45 -9.11 8.70
CA ARG A 360 -12.07 -10.45 8.67
C ARG A 360 -13.59 -10.36 8.69
N SER A 361 -14.15 -9.54 9.56
CA SER A 361 -15.60 -9.34 9.70
C SER A 361 -16.23 -8.84 8.39
N VAL A 362 -15.60 -7.87 7.72
CA VAL A 362 -16.07 -7.34 6.44
C VAL A 362 -16.08 -8.44 5.37
N ASN A 363 -15.00 -9.21 5.25
CA ASN A 363 -14.94 -10.29 4.27
C ASN A 363 -15.92 -11.43 4.57
N PHE A 364 -16.09 -11.79 5.85
CA PHE A 364 -17.06 -12.78 6.27
C PHE A 364 -18.50 -12.39 5.91
N GLN A 365 -18.89 -11.13 6.13
CA GLN A 365 -20.21 -10.62 5.73
C GLN A 365 -20.47 -10.76 4.23
N LYS A 366 -19.47 -10.49 3.39
CA LYS A 366 -19.57 -10.69 1.94
C LYS A 366 -19.73 -12.16 1.58
N ASP A 367 -18.99 -13.05 2.25
CA ASP A 367 -19.04 -14.49 1.98
C ASP A 367 -20.39 -15.09 2.39
N ILE A 368 -20.85 -14.86 3.62
CA ILE A 368 -22.11 -15.44 4.11
C ILE A 368 -23.31 -14.99 3.27
N VAL A 369 -23.37 -13.71 2.89
CA VAL A 369 -24.44 -13.17 2.03
C VAL A 369 -24.46 -13.84 0.66
N ARG A 370 -23.28 -14.10 0.08
CA ARG A 370 -23.19 -14.77 -1.22
C ARG A 370 -23.59 -16.25 -1.11
N ARG A 371 -23.17 -16.94 -0.04
CA ARG A 371 -23.53 -18.34 0.19
C ARG A 371 -25.02 -18.55 0.46
N THR A 372 -25.65 -17.63 1.19
CA THR A 372 -27.09 -17.71 1.50
C THR A 372 -27.97 -17.00 0.46
N ASN A 373 -27.40 -16.52 -0.65
CA ASN A 373 -28.11 -15.75 -1.68
C ASN A 373 -28.91 -14.56 -1.11
N GLY A 374 -28.39 -13.92 -0.05
CA GLY A 374 -29.01 -12.79 0.65
C GLY A 374 -29.92 -13.16 1.83
N GLU A 375 -30.21 -14.45 2.04
CA GLU A 375 -31.06 -14.92 3.14
C GLU A 375 -30.24 -15.17 4.40
N CYS A 376 -29.65 -14.11 4.95
CA CYS A 376 -28.97 -14.14 6.24
C CYS A 376 -29.22 -12.87 7.06
N THR A 377 -28.84 -12.91 8.33
CA THR A 377 -28.85 -11.76 9.23
C THR A 377 -27.46 -11.15 9.34
N ILE A 378 -27.38 -9.83 9.29
CA ILE A 378 -26.17 -9.03 9.56
C ILE A 378 -26.52 -8.04 10.67
N TRP A 379 -25.74 -8.07 11.75
CA TRP A 379 -25.95 -7.23 12.94
C TRP A 379 -27.39 -7.29 13.47
N GLY A 380 -27.95 -8.50 13.57
CA GLY A 380 -29.29 -8.74 14.09
C GLY A 380 -30.45 -8.37 13.15
N LYS A 381 -30.18 -7.86 11.93
CA LYS A 381 -31.21 -7.49 10.94
C LYS A 381 -31.05 -8.29 9.65
N LYS A 382 -32.14 -8.49 8.88
CA LYS A 382 -32.06 -9.14 7.56
C LYS A 382 -31.10 -8.35 6.65
N ALA A 383 -30.20 -9.06 5.96
CA ALA A 383 -29.25 -8.45 5.05
C ALA A 383 -29.97 -7.70 3.93
N LYS A 384 -29.65 -6.41 3.77
CA LYS A 384 -30.11 -5.62 2.63
C LYS A 384 -29.15 -5.86 1.47
N VAL A 385 -29.67 -6.38 0.36
CA VAL A 385 -28.90 -6.69 -0.85
C VAL A 385 -29.57 -6.10 -2.08
N MET A 386 -28.77 -5.74 -3.07
CA MET A 386 -29.22 -5.41 -4.42
C MET A 386 -28.88 -6.55 -5.35
N ARG A 387 -29.88 -7.12 -6.02
CA ARG A 387 -29.69 -8.13 -7.07
C ARG A 387 -29.29 -7.42 -8.35
N CYS A 388 -28.15 -7.80 -8.91
CA CYS A 388 -27.63 -7.21 -10.13
C CYS A 388 -27.46 -8.25 -11.22
N ASN A 389 -27.82 -7.88 -12.45
CA ASN A 389 -27.60 -8.69 -13.63
C ASN A 389 -26.36 -8.18 -14.36
N PHE A 390 -25.52 -9.08 -14.85
CA PHE A 390 -24.39 -8.74 -15.72
C PHE A 390 -24.21 -9.80 -16.81
N LYS A 391 -23.71 -9.37 -17.97
CA LYS A 391 -23.34 -10.27 -19.05
C LYS A 391 -21.86 -10.63 -18.95
N THR A 392 -21.54 -11.92 -19.07
CA THR A 392 -20.16 -12.39 -19.21
C THR A 392 -19.68 -12.20 -20.65
N ALA A 393 -18.38 -12.34 -20.88
CA ALA A 393 -17.78 -12.26 -22.22
C ALA A 393 -18.39 -13.28 -23.21
N ASP A 394 -18.94 -14.38 -22.68
CA ASP A 394 -19.61 -15.43 -23.43
C ASP A 394 -21.08 -15.07 -23.80
N GLY A 395 -21.51 -13.83 -23.50
CA GLY A 395 -22.87 -13.34 -23.76
C GLY A 395 -23.95 -13.86 -22.81
N LYS A 396 -23.60 -14.72 -21.85
CA LYS A 396 -24.54 -15.29 -20.88
C LYS A 396 -24.92 -14.29 -19.80
N ASP A 397 -26.20 -14.27 -19.43
CA ASP A 397 -26.71 -13.46 -18.32
C ASP A 397 -26.43 -14.17 -16.98
N HIS A 398 -25.82 -13.44 -16.06
CA HIS A 398 -25.54 -13.91 -14.70
C HIS A 398 -26.12 -12.96 -13.67
N GLN A 399 -26.67 -13.52 -12.59
CA GLN A 399 -27.08 -12.76 -11.41
C GLN A 399 -25.99 -12.75 -10.35
N THR A 400 -25.84 -11.60 -9.68
CA THR A 400 -25.00 -11.45 -8.49
C THR A 400 -25.68 -10.56 -7.46
N LEU A 401 -25.10 -10.51 -6.26
CA LEU A 401 -25.54 -9.68 -5.15
C LEU A 401 -24.51 -8.60 -4.82
N LEU A 402 -24.98 -7.38 -4.60
CA LEU A 402 -24.24 -6.31 -3.95
C LEU A 402 -24.83 -6.05 -2.56
N LEU A 403 -23.98 -6.04 -1.53
CA LEU A 403 -24.40 -5.93 -0.14
C LEU A 403 -24.53 -4.46 0.28
N LEU A 404 -25.70 -4.06 0.78
CA LEU A 404 -26.08 -2.70 1.18
C LEU A 404 -26.16 -2.52 2.71
N SER A 405 -25.72 -3.51 3.49
CA SER A 405 -25.84 -3.52 4.96
C SER A 405 -24.56 -4.05 5.61
N GLY A 406 -24.44 -3.87 6.93
CA GLY A 406 -23.20 -4.15 7.65
C GLY A 406 -22.08 -3.20 7.22
N TRP A 407 -20.84 -3.70 7.22
CA TRP A 407 -19.68 -2.91 6.84
C TRP A 407 -19.73 -2.40 5.39
N TRP A 408 -20.23 -3.23 4.48
CA TRP A 408 -20.41 -2.88 3.06
C TRP A 408 -21.52 -1.87 2.81
N GLY A 409 -22.39 -1.64 3.80
CA GLY A 409 -23.37 -0.54 3.78
C GLY A 409 -22.79 0.79 4.29
N ILE A 410 -21.70 0.74 5.07
CA ILE A 410 -21.02 1.93 5.60
C ILE A 410 -20.03 2.48 4.58
N SER A 411 -19.15 1.64 4.05
CA SER A 411 -18.24 1.99 2.97
C SER A 411 -17.97 0.82 2.05
N ARG A 412 -17.66 1.13 0.79
CA ARG A 412 -17.48 0.13 -0.26
C ARG A 412 -16.24 -0.74 -0.07
N HIS A 413 -15.25 -0.25 0.68
CA HIS A 413 -13.98 -0.93 0.91
C HIS A 413 -13.55 -0.88 2.38
N CYS A 414 -14.48 -1.10 3.30
CA CYS A 414 -14.21 -1.13 4.74
C CYS A 414 -13.16 -2.19 5.13
N ASN A 415 -13.03 -3.26 4.34
CA ASN A 415 -11.98 -4.26 4.48
C ASN A 415 -10.58 -3.63 4.32
N TYR A 416 -10.38 -2.72 3.36
CA TYR A 416 -9.09 -2.05 3.17
C TYR A 416 -8.77 -1.11 4.33
N VAL A 417 -9.77 -0.53 4.99
CA VAL A 417 -9.54 0.25 6.22
C VAL A 417 -8.99 -0.63 7.33
N GLY A 418 -9.55 -1.83 7.53
CA GLY A 418 -9.01 -2.79 8.49
C GLY A 418 -7.56 -3.21 8.20
N ASP A 419 -7.25 -3.43 6.92
CA ASP A 419 -5.90 -3.77 6.46
C ASP A 419 -4.90 -2.62 6.69
N LEU A 420 -5.32 -1.38 6.46
CA LEU A 420 -4.52 -0.20 6.77
C LEU A 420 -4.32 -0.01 8.27
N MET A 421 -5.37 -0.17 9.09
CA MET A 421 -5.23 -0.07 10.55
C MET A 421 -4.18 -1.05 11.09
N LEU A 422 -4.20 -2.29 10.60
CA LEU A 422 -3.20 -3.29 10.95
C LEU A 422 -1.80 -2.89 10.45
N SER A 423 -1.68 -2.45 9.20
CA SER A 423 -0.40 -2.03 8.60
C SER A 423 0.25 -0.85 9.33
N TYR A 424 -0.56 0.14 9.72
CA TYR A 424 -0.09 1.29 10.51
C TYR A 424 0.28 0.88 11.93
N ALA A 425 -0.45 -0.05 12.56
CA ALA A 425 -0.11 -0.56 13.88
C ALA A 425 1.22 -1.33 13.87
N MET A 426 1.49 -2.14 12.84
CA MET A 426 2.78 -2.82 12.65
C MET A 426 3.94 -1.82 12.56
N CYS A 427 3.76 -0.69 11.87
CA CYS A 427 4.82 0.32 11.75
C CYS A 427 4.97 1.17 13.03
N ALA A 428 3.85 1.50 13.70
CA ALA A 428 3.83 2.39 14.86
C ALA A 428 4.64 1.86 16.05
N VAL A 429 4.81 0.54 16.19
CA VAL A 429 5.64 -0.03 17.26
C VAL A 429 7.12 0.33 17.14
N CYS A 430 7.58 0.75 15.95
CA CYS A 430 8.95 1.18 15.70
C CYS A 430 9.21 2.65 16.09
N GLY A 431 8.17 3.37 16.54
CA GLY A 431 8.25 4.81 16.80
C GLY A 431 8.26 5.64 15.51
N VAL A 432 8.56 6.94 15.63
CA VAL A 432 8.46 7.92 14.53
C VAL A 432 9.80 8.51 14.11
N GLN A 433 10.91 8.02 14.69
CA GLN A 433 12.23 8.59 14.47
C GLN A 433 12.76 8.33 13.05
N ASN A 434 12.55 7.10 12.54
CA ASN A 434 13.06 6.66 11.26
C ASN A 434 11.92 6.35 10.28
N LEU A 435 12.10 6.75 9.01
CA LEU A 435 11.09 6.56 7.95
C LEU A 435 11.03 5.11 7.44
N ILE A 436 12.12 4.35 7.54
CA ILE A 436 12.24 3.02 6.95
C ILE A 436 11.12 2.05 7.40
N PRO A 437 10.83 1.90 8.71
CA PRO A 437 9.76 1.01 9.16
C PRO A 437 8.36 1.41 8.65
N TRP A 438 8.15 2.69 8.33
CA TRP A 438 6.88 3.23 7.83
C TRP A 438 6.66 3.00 6.34
N THR A 439 7.69 2.56 5.61
CA THR A 439 7.59 2.29 4.17
C THR A 439 6.50 1.26 3.87
N TYR A 440 6.30 0.28 4.75
CA TYR A 440 5.22 -0.71 4.61
C TYR A 440 3.83 -0.06 4.66
N ALA A 441 3.52 0.76 5.67
CA ALA A 441 2.22 1.43 5.76
C ALA A 441 1.97 2.39 4.58
N ILE A 442 3.02 3.09 4.13
CA ILE A 442 2.97 3.97 2.95
C ILE A 442 2.67 3.14 1.70
N PHE A 443 3.41 2.06 1.49
CA PHE A 443 3.22 1.13 0.38
C PHE A 443 1.80 0.53 0.37
N MET A 444 1.32 0.06 1.53
CA MET A 444 -0.02 -0.49 1.70
C MET A 444 -1.11 0.55 1.41
N THR A 445 -0.90 1.80 1.79
CA THR A 445 -1.81 2.90 1.44
C THR A 445 -1.87 3.10 -0.07
N CYS A 446 -0.72 3.23 -0.73
CA CYS A 446 -0.64 3.42 -2.17
C CYS A 446 -1.33 2.28 -2.94
N ILE A 447 -1.03 1.01 -2.59
CA ILE A 447 -1.57 -0.14 -3.30
C ILE A 447 -3.08 -0.30 -3.07
N LEU A 448 -3.58 -0.07 -1.84
CA LEU A 448 -5.00 -0.22 -1.53
C LEU A 448 -5.85 0.92 -2.11
N VAL A 449 -5.33 2.15 -2.15
CA VAL A 449 -5.97 3.27 -2.85
C VAL A 449 -6.06 2.99 -4.34
N HIS A 450 -4.95 2.58 -4.96
CA HIS A 450 -4.95 2.20 -6.37
C HIS A 450 -5.89 1.01 -6.66
N ARG A 451 -5.90 0.01 -5.77
CA ARG A 451 -6.79 -1.16 -5.85
C ARG A 451 -8.25 -0.77 -5.74
N CYS A 452 -8.60 0.19 -4.89
CA CYS A 452 -9.95 0.73 -4.78
C CYS A 452 -10.41 1.31 -6.12
N PHE A 453 -9.63 2.21 -6.73
CA PHE A 453 -10.00 2.80 -8.03
C PHE A 453 -10.17 1.74 -9.12
N ARG A 454 -9.25 0.77 -9.18
CA ARG A 454 -9.29 -0.31 -10.18
C ARG A 454 -10.49 -1.24 -10.00
N ASP A 455 -10.80 -1.62 -8.76
CA ASP A 455 -11.94 -2.49 -8.45
C ASP A 455 -13.26 -1.79 -8.78
N GLU A 456 -13.40 -0.50 -8.47
CA GLU A 456 -14.59 0.25 -8.83
C GLU A 456 -14.75 0.46 -10.33
N ALA A 457 -13.66 0.71 -11.06
CA ALA A 457 -13.71 0.80 -12.52
C ALA A 457 -14.20 -0.53 -13.11
N ARG A 458 -13.71 -1.67 -12.61
CA ARG A 458 -14.17 -3.00 -13.01
C ARG A 458 -15.65 -3.23 -12.66
N CYS A 459 -16.07 -2.86 -11.46
CA CYS A 459 -17.47 -2.97 -11.04
C CYS A 459 -18.39 -2.09 -11.89
N ARG A 460 -17.95 -0.88 -12.30
CA ARG A 460 -18.69 -0.02 -13.22
C ARG A 460 -18.82 -0.65 -14.60
N THR A 461 -17.73 -1.17 -15.17
CA THR A 461 -17.78 -1.88 -16.46
C THR A 461 -18.69 -3.11 -16.39
N LYS A 462 -18.69 -3.82 -15.26
CA LYS A 462 -19.45 -5.06 -15.09
C LYS A 462 -20.94 -4.83 -14.85
N TYR A 463 -21.31 -3.87 -14.00
CA TYR A 463 -22.70 -3.69 -13.56
C TYR A 463 -23.39 -2.46 -14.17
N GLY A 464 -22.66 -1.57 -14.86
CA GLY A 464 -23.19 -0.36 -15.47
C GLY A 464 -23.93 0.52 -14.46
N ASP A 465 -25.11 1.01 -14.84
CA ASP A 465 -25.97 1.88 -14.03
C ASP A 465 -26.34 1.29 -12.65
N GLN A 466 -26.35 -0.04 -12.52
CA GLN A 466 -26.59 -0.71 -11.23
C GLN A 466 -25.45 -0.43 -10.25
N TRP A 467 -24.21 -0.26 -10.73
CA TRP A 467 -23.09 0.15 -9.90
C TRP A 467 -23.25 1.60 -9.41
N ASP A 468 -23.75 2.49 -10.25
CA ASP A 468 -23.94 3.89 -9.86
C ASP A 468 -25.08 4.01 -8.84
N LYS A 469 -26.15 3.20 -8.97
CA LYS A 469 -27.16 3.04 -7.91
C LYS A 469 -26.56 2.55 -6.59
N TYR A 470 -25.66 1.57 -6.65
CA TYR A 470 -24.92 1.09 -5.47
C TYR A 470 -24.11 2.23 -4.82
N CYS A 471 -23.35 2.98 -5.63
CA CYS A 471 -22.52 4.09 -5.16
C CYS A 471 -23.32 5.24 -4.55
N ASN A 472 -24.54 5.48 -5.03
CA ASN A 472 -25.44 6.50 -4.47
C ASN A 472 -25.94 6.12 -3.07
N ILE A 473 -26.15 4.82 -2.81
CA ILE A 473 -26.55 4.29 -1.50
C ILE A 473 -25.34 4.25 -0.57
N VAL A 474 -24.29 3.52 -0.98
CA VAL A 474 -23.06 3.35 -0.20
C VAL A 474 -22.07 4.40 -0.67
N ARG A 475 -22.23 5.61 -0.16
CA ARG A 475 -21.45 6.76 -0.63
C ARG A 475 -19.98 6.55 -0.38
N TRP A 476 -19.50 6.21 0.81
CA TRP A 476 -18.06 6.28 1.13
C TRP A 476 -17.21 5.18 0.48
N ARG A 477 -16.00 5.53 -0.01
CA ARG A 477 -15.01 4.54 -0.54
C ARG A 477 -14.35 3.77 0.60
N LEU A 478 -13.60 4.48 1.44
CA LEU A 478 -12.84 3.93 2.57
C LEU A 478 -13.42 4.40 3.90
N ILE A 479 -13.11 5.63 4.30
CA ILE A 479 -13.45 6.21 5.61
C ILE A 479 -14.67 7.12 5.45
N PRO A 480 -15.77 6.86 6.18
CA PRO A 480 -16.92 7.75 6.21
C PRO A 480 -16.56 9.17 6.64
N GLY A 481 -17.11 10.19 5.97
CA GLY A 481 -16.85 11.60 6.27
C GLY A 481 -15.55 12.16 5.70
N VAL A 482 -14.55 11.33 5.43
CA VAL A 482 -13.24 11.78 4.89
C VAL A 482 -13.19 11.65 3.37
N TRP A 483 -13.69 10.54 2.83
CA TRP A 483 -13.56 10.26 1.40
C TRP A 483 -14.88 9.82 0.76
N SER A 484 -15.61 10.81 0.23
CA SER A 484 -16.82 10.62 -0.60
C SER A 484 -16.46 10.49 -2.10
N PRO A 485 -17.28 9.86 -2.98
CA PRO A 485 -16.87 9.54 -4.34
C PRO A 485 -17.88 9.77 -5.47
N SER A 486 -17.28 9.94 -6.65
CA SER A 486 -17.82 9.76 -8.00
C SER A 486 -19.11 10.52 -8.31
N VAL A 487 -18.94 11.77 -8.75
CA VAL A 487 -19.89 12.38 -9.69
C VAL A 487 -19.85 11.53 -10.96
N SER A 488 -21.03 11.13 -11.42
CA SER A 488 -21.26 10.60 -12.75
C SER A 488 -20.70 11.57 -13.78
N ASN A 489 -19.56 11.25 -14.42
CA ASN A 489 -19.34 11.75 -15.77
C ASN A 489 -20.31 10.98 -16.66
N THR A 490 -21.52 11.52 -16.82
CA THR A 490 -22.35 11.21 -17.99
C THR A 490 -21.57 11.69 -19.21
N TYR A 491 -20.79 10.79 -19.82
CA TYR A 491 -20.46 10.94 -21.22
C TYR A 491 -21.77 10.73 -21.99
N PRO A 492 -22.28 11.72 -22.74
CA PRO A 492 -23.40 11.45 -23.63
C PRO A 492 -22.88 10.47 -24.68
N THR A 493 -23.40 9.25 -24.65
CA THR A 493 -23.31 8.33 -25.78
C THR A 493 -24.02 8.98 -26.95
N ALA A 494 -23.23 9.52 -27.88
CA ALA A 494 -23.72 9.95 -29.17
C ALA A 494 -24.14 8.71 -29.98
N SER A 495 -25.37 8.25 -29.77
CA SER A 495 -26.14 7.55 -30.79
C SER A 495 -27.00 8.60 -31.49
N ALA A 496 -26.46 9.17 -32.57
CA ALA A 496 -27.18 10.09 -33.42
C ALA A 496 -28.28 9.32 -34.17
N GLY A 497 -29.51 9.42 -33.67
CA GLY A 497 -30.73 9.31 -34.48
C GLY A 497 -31.30 10.72 -34.61
N HIS A 498 -31.45 11.19 -35.85
CA HIS A 498 -32.07 12.46 -36.19
C HIS A 498 -33.53 12.48 -35.70
N ASP A 499 -33.91 13.50 -34.93
CA ASP A 499 -35.27 14.05 -34.96
C ASP A 499 -35.27 15.51 -34.46
N SER A 500 -35.62 16.42 -35.36
CA SER A 500 -35.50 17.88 -35.25
C SER A 500 -36.80 18.57 -34.83
N SER A 501 -37.56 17.99 -33.90
CA SER A 501 -38.86 18.55 -33.45
C SER A 501 -38.92 18.99 -31.98
N ALA A 502 -37.89 18.71 -31.16
CA ALA A 502 -37.93 18.99 -29.72
C ALA A 502 -37.36 20.37 -29.29
N LEU A 503 -36.84 21.18 -30.21
CA LEU A 503 -36.17 22.45 -29.89
C LEU A 503 -37.11 23.65 -29.75
N HIS A 504 -38.40 23.52 -30.10
CA HIS A 504 -39.36 24.62 -30.01
C HIS A 504 -40.21 24.65 -28.72
N GLN A 505 -40.19 23.58 -27.91
CA GLN A 505 -41.02 23.49 -26.71
C GLN A 505 -40.30 23.89 -25.40
N ALA A 506 -38.98 24.07 -25.45
CA ALA A 506 -38.17 24.41 -24.27
C ALA A 506 -38.01 25.93 -24.00
N ARG A 507 -38.56 26.80 -24.86
CA ARG A 507 -38.43 28.27 -24.73
C ARG A 507 -39.55 28.96 -23.94
N SER A 508 -40.61 28.25 -23.55
CA SER A 508 -41.77 28.84 -22.87
C SER A 508 -41.82 28.63 -21.34
N PHE A 509 -40.81 28.00 -20.73
CA PHE A 509 -40.79 27.72 -19.28
C PHE A 509 -39.90 28.65 -18.45
N LEU A 510 -39.28 29.68 -19.05
CA LEU A 510 -38.44 30.66 -18.35
C LEU A 510 -39.19 31.97 -18.08
N SER A 511 -40.21 31.91 -17.23
CA SER A 511 -40.82 33.12 -16.66
C SER A 511 -41.63 32.78 -15.40
N ARG A 512 -40.98 32.81 -14.22
CA ARG A 512 -41.62 33.16 -12.93
C ARG A 512 -40.58 33.66 -11.92
N PRO A 513 -40.98 34.52 -10.95
CA PRO A 513 -40.10 35.47 -10.28
C PRO A 513 -39.51 34.98 -8.96
N ALA A 514 -38.48 35.71 -8.52
CA ALA A 514 -37.65 35.49 -7.33
C ALA A 514 -38.45 35.44 -6.02
N LEU A 515 -38.09 34.49 -5.13
CA LEU A 515 -38.44 34.54 -3.69
C LEU A 515 -37.31 33.97 -2.80
N HIS A 516 -36.95 34.82 -1.83
CA HIS A 516 -36.29 34.62 -0.53
C HIS A 516 -34.80 34.22 -0.40
N GLU A 517 -33.99 35.23 -0.10
CA GLU A 517 -32.73 35.11 0.66
C GLU A 517 -33.01 34.81 2.15
N PRO A 518 -32.22 33.94 2.81
CA PRO A 518 -32.22 33.82 4.26
C PRO A 518 -31.21 34.78 4.90
N THR A 519 -31.72 35.49 5.91
CA THR A 519 -31.10 36.49 6.78
C THR A 519 -29.77 36.01 7.40
N THR A 520 -28.66 36.70 7.11
CA THR A 520 -27.39 36.52 7.84
C THR A 520 -27.19 37.57 8.92
N THR A 521 -26.85 37.08 10.11
CA THR A 521 -26.50 37.76 11.35
C THR A 521 -25.48 38.89 11.17
N ARG A 522 -25.73 40.07 11.77
CA ARG A 522 -24.86 41.25 11.75
C ARG A 522 -23.52 40.97 12.45
N MET A 523 -22.41 41.03 11.72
CA MET A 523 -21.04 41.19 12.23
C MET A 523 -20.57 42.65 12.07
N SER A 524 -19.62 43.07 12.91
CA SER A 524 -19.10 44.44 13.01
C SER A 524 -18.43 44.97 11.72
N PRO A 525 -18.50 46.30 11.45
CA PRO A 525 -18.18 46.89 10.15
C PRO A 525 -16.68 46.88 9.78
N LEU A 526 -15.79 46.60 10.73
CA LEU A 526 -14.33 46.52 10.48
C LEU A 526 -13.92 45.23 9.74
N PHE A 527 -14.58 44.10 10.02
CA PHE A 527 -14.28 42.83 9.34
C PHE A 527 -15.03 42.64 8.02
N ALA A 528 -16.06 43.44 7.76
CA ALA A 528 -16.81 43.42 6.49
C ALA A 528 -15.94 43.90 5.29
N ARG A 529 -14.99 44.81 5.53
CA ARG A 529 -14.06 45.32 4.50
C ARG A 529 -12.95 44.34 4.09
N LEU A 530 -12.78 43.24 4.83
CA LEU A 530 -11.81 42.18 4.54
C LEU A 530 -12.42 40.99 3.77
N ARG A 531 -13.73 41.04 3.44
CA ARG A 531 -14.38 39.99 2.65
C ARG A 531 -14.04 40.16 1.17
N THR A 532 -13.48 39.11 0.60
CA THR A 532 -13.30 38.98 -0.85
C THR A 532 -14.67 39.04 -1.54
N PRO A 533 -14.89 39.98 -2.48
CA PRO A 533 -16.16 40.07 -3.20
C PRO A 533 -16.37 38.80 -4.05
N VAL A 534 -17.63 38.37 -4.13
CA VAL A 534 -18.05 37.24 -4.96
C VAL A 534 -18.60 37.79 -6.27
N TYR A 535 -18.10 37.30 -7.39
CA TYR A 535 -18.49 37.74 -8.73
C TYR A 535 -19.33 36.67 -9.42
N LYS A 536 -20.18 37.09 -10.35
CA LYS A 536 -20.90 36.16 -11.23
C LYS A 536 -19.91 35.52 -12.19
N ASN A 537 -19.91 34.19 -12.26
CA ASN A 537 -19.06 33.47 -13.21
C ASN A 537 -19.66 33.60 -14.63
N THR A 538 -18.98 34.33 -15.50
CA THR A 538 -19.34 34.49 -16.92
C THR A 538 -18.56 33.53 -17.84
N GLY A 539 -17.66 32.71 -17.27
CA GLY A 539 -16.81 31.77 -17.97
C GLY A 539 -17.36 30.33 -18.04
N SER A 540 -16.62 29.46 -18.74
CA SER A 540 -16.89 28.02 -18.74
C SER A 540 -16.53 27.43 -17.37
N VAL A 541 -17.53 26.90 -16.67
CA VAL A 541 -17.41 26.28 -15.35
C VAL A 541 -16.26 25.25 -15.32
N ALA A 542 -16.14 24.40 -16.36
CA ALA A 542 -15.07 23.41 -16.44
C ALA A 542 -13.66 24.04 -16.52
N ARG A 543 -13.50 25.12 -17.29
CA ARG A 543 -12.24 25.87 -17.40
C ARG A 543 -11.86 26.51 -16.06
N ASP A 544 -12.85 27.04 -15.34
CA ASP A 544 -12.63 27.75 -14.09
C ASP A 544 -12.39 26.79 -12.91
N HIS A 545 -12.95 25.57 -12.96
CA HIS A 545 -12.55 24.46 -12.08
C HIS A 545 -11.07 24.10 -12.27
N LEU A 546 -10.61 23.94 -13.52
CA LEU A 546 -9.20 23.67 -13.81
C LEU A 546 -8.28 24.83 -13.39
N ALA A 547 -8.74 26.07 -13.49
CA ALA A 547 -8.01 27.23 -12.97
C ALA A 547 -7.94 27.24 -11.44
N SER A 548 -9.03 26.87 -10.76
CA SER A 548 -9.09 26.72 -9.30
C SER A 548 -8.17 25.60 -8.81
N GLU A 549 -8.13 24.46 -9.51
CA GLU A 549 -7.23 23.34 -9.23
C GLU A 549 -5.76 23.74 -9.38
N ARG A 550 -5.38 24.43 -10.47
CA ARG A 550 -4.01 24.94 -10.64
C ARG A 550 -3.62 25.91 -9.52
N THR A 551 -4.55 26.76 -9.09
CA THR A 551 -4.32 27.69 -7.97
C THR A 551 -4.13 26.92 -6.66
N PHE A 552 -4.95 25.89 -6.41
CA PHE A 552 -4.80 25.01 -5.25
C PHE A 552 -3.45 24.29 -5.24
N LEU A 553 -3.04 23.71 -6.37
CA LEU A 553 -1.74 23.05 -6.51
C LEU A 553 -0.57 24.02 -6.31
N ALA A 554 -0.73 25.29 -6.68
CA ALA A 554 0.26 26.33 -6.38
C ALA A 554 0.37 26.60 -4.87
N TRP A 555 -0.76 26.75 -4.16
CA TRP A 555 -0.78 26.89 -2.71
C TRP A 555 -0.19 25.68 -1.98
N LEU A 556 -0.51 24.47 -2.44
CA LEU A 556 0.00 23.22 -1.87
C LEU A 556 1.53 23.11 -2.05
N ARG A 557 2.02 23.34 -3.26
CA ARG A 557 3.46 23.29 -3.58
C ARG A 557 4.26 24.33 -2.81
N THR A 558 3.77 25.57 -2.76
CA THR A 558 4.44 26.64 -2.01
C THR A 558 4.42 26.38 -0.50
N GLY A 559 3.29 25.91 0.04
CA GLY A 559 3.18 25.56 1.45
C GLY A 559 4.09 24.40 1.86
N LEU A 560 4.16 23.34 1.04
CA LEU A 560 5.08 22.22 1.25
C LEU A 560 6.55 22.65 1.17
N GLY A 561 6.88 23.61 0.29
CA GLY A 561 8.22 24.19 0.22
C GLY A 561 8.64 24.89 1.51
N PHE A 562 7.76 25.69 2.11
CA PHE A 562 8.02 26.35 3.41
C PHE A 562 8.14 25.34 4.55
N VAL A 563 7.27 24.32 4.59
CA VAL A 563 7.36 23.26 5.61
C VAL A 563 8.68 22.49 5.50
N ALA A 564 9.06 22.10 4.28
CA ALA A 564 10.30 21.37 4.03
C ALA A 564 11.54 22.19 4.42
N LEU A 565 11.56 23.49 4.09
CA LEU A 565 12.65 24.39 4.48
C LEU A 565 12.73 24.57 6.00
N GLY A 566 11.59 24.72 6.69
CA GLY A 566 11.54 24.80 8.15
C GLY A 566 12.11 23.54 8.82
N ILE A 567 11.70 22.36 8.36
CA ILE A 567 12.22 21.08 8.85
C ILE A 567 13.72 20.94 8.56
N ALA A 568 14.18 21.35 7.37
CA ALA A 568 15.60 21.30 7.03
C ALA A 568 16.43 22.16 8.00
N ILE A 569 16.02 23.41 8.25
CA ILE A 569 16.73 24.33 9.16
C ILE A 569 16.73 23.79 10.60
N GLU A 570 15.62 23.22 11.08
CA GLU A 570 15.55 22.59 12.41
C GLU A 570 16.48 21.38 12.53
N ARG A 571 16.61 20.57 11.47
CA ARG A 571 17.51 19.42 11.46
C ARG A 571 18.97 19.84 11.38
N PHE A 572 19.30 20.86 10.59
CA PHE A 572 20.65 21.40 10.53
C PHE A 572 21.06 22.10 11.83
N SER A 573 20.15 22.78 12.54
CA SER A 573 20.46 23.41 13.83
C SER A 573 20.63 22.41 14.98
N GLN A 574 20.15 21.17 14.83
CA GLN A 574 20.41 20.05 15.74
C GLN A 574 21.72 19.32 15.44
N LEU A 575 22.28 19.48 14.24
CA LEU A 575 23.51 18.85 13.80
C LEU A 575 24.69 19.80 14.01
N ASP A 576 25.18 19.89 15.25
CA ASP A 576 26.56 20.36 15.49
C ASP A 576 27.51 19.31 14.89
N LEU A 577 27.85 19.51 13.62
CA LEU A 577 28.65 18.61 12.76
C LEU A 577 30.05 18.33 13.32
N THR A 578 30.51 19.18 14.25
CA THR A 578 31.84 19.13 14.86
C THR A 578 32.00 18.02 15.89
N GLU A 579 30.93 17.58 16.57
CA GLU A 579 31.04 16.49 17.57
C GLU A 579 30.98 15.09 16.94
N LEU A 580 30.25 14.93 15.83
CA LEU A 580 30.11 13.63 15.14
C LEU A 580 31.32 13.27 14.28
N LEU A 581 32.05 14.26 13.76
CA LEU A 581 33.27 14.03 12.98
C LEU A 581 34.49 13.68 13.83
N VAL A 582 34.46 13.95 15.15
CA VAL A 582 35.54 13.57 16.08
C VAL A 582 35.50 12.07 16.41
N VAL A 583 34.32 11.44 16.38
CA VAL A 583 34.15 10.00 16.69
C VAL A 583 34.60 9.10 15.53
N ALA A 584 34.70 9.63 14.30
CA ALA A 584 35.06 8.86 13.10
C ALA A 584 36.58 8.81 12.81
N ARG A 585 37.44 9.41 13.64
CA ARG A 585 38.91 9.35 13.49
C ARG A 585 39.52 8.28 14.41
N PRO A 586 40.43 7.41 13.93
CA PRO A 586 41.22 6.54 14.81
C PRO A 586 42.18 7.38 15.67
N PRO A 587 42.55 6.92 16.88
CA PRO A 587 43.29 7.74 17.84
C PRO A 587 44.73 7.98 17.37
N ALA A 588 45.04 9.23 17.04
CA ALA A 588 46.41 9.73 17.00
C ALA A 588 46.74 10.35 18.37
N GLN A 589 47.92 9.99 18.89
CA GLN A 589 48.40 10.40 20.20
C GLN A 589 48.56 11.93 20.30
N GLY A 590 48.01 12.48 21.39
CA GLY A 590 48.54 13.64 22.08
C GLY A 590 48.11 15.00 21.54
N GLU A 591 47.02 15.55 22.06
CA GLU A 591 46.88 17.01 22.20
C GLU A 591 45.90 17.36 23.33
N LYS A 592 46.35 18.24 24.24
CA LYS A 592 45.63 18.71 25.43
C LYS A 592 44.44 19.57 25.02
N HIS A 593 43.24 19.24 25.47
CA HIS A 593 42.07 20.11 25.36
C HIS A 593 42.12 21.23 26.41
N SER A 594 42.42 22.45 25.95
CA SER A 594 42.09 23.70 26.63
C SER A 594 40.62 24.05 26.38
N GLY A 595 39.88 24.29 27.47
CA GLY A 595 38.45 24.64 27.42
C GLY A 595 38.19 25.95 26.68
N ALA A 596 37.19 25.93 25.80
CA ALA A 596 36.66 27.10 25.09
C ALA A 596 35.23 27.41 25.56
N ASP A 597 34.99 28.71 25.71
CA ASP A 597 33.87 29.36 26.41
C ASP A 597 32.46 29.05 25.88
N LYS A 598 31.54 28.78 26.82
CA LYS A 598 30.10 28.51 26.61
C LYS A 598 29.23 29.78 26.52
N HIS A 599 29.59 30.80 25.73
CA HIS A 599 28.79 32.04 25.66
C HIS A 599 28.25 32.46 24.27
N GLY A 600 28.43 31.65 23.22
CA GLY A 600 27.89 31.95 21.87
C GLY A 600 26.60 31.23 21.45
N GLY A 601 26.19 30.15 22.14
CA GLY A 601 25.20 29.19 21.63
C GLY A 601 23.71 29.50 21.86
N SER A 602 23.36 30.45 22.76
CA SER A 602 21.96 30.70 23.11
C SER A 602 21.23 31.57 22.09
N SER A 603 21.87 32.62 21.57
CA SER A 603 21.24 33.60 20.66
C SER A 603 20.97 33.05 19.25
N PHE A 604 21.84 32.18 18.74
CA PHE A 604 21.66 31.53 17.43
C PHE A 604 20.51 30.51 17.45
N LYS A 605 20.40 29.74 18.54
CA LYS A 605 19.35 28.72 18.72
C LYS A 605 17.97 29.36 18.86
N GLU A 606 17.87 30.49 19.55
CA GLU A 606 16.63 31.25 19.69
C GLU A 606 16.17 31.85 18.34
N THR A 607 17.10 32.42 17.57
CA THR A 607 16.80 32.99 16.24
C THR A 607 16.38 31.91 15.23
N SER A 608 17.02 30.73 15.28
CA SER A 608 16.68 29.57 14.45
C SER A 608 15.28 29.04 14.75
N ASN A 609 14.90 28.92 16.03
CA ASN A 609 13.58 28.44 16.43
C ASN A 609 12.44 29.36 15.97
N VAL A 610 12.64 30.68 16.03
CA VAL A 610 11.66 31.66 15.54
C VAL A 610 11.49 31.57 14.03
N LEU A 611 12.59 31.41 13.27
CA LEU A 611 12.55 31.24 11.83
C LEU A 611 11.86 29.93 11.42
N VAL A 612 12.19 28.82 12.07
CA VAL A 612 11.56 27.51 11.86
C VAL A 612 10.05 27.58 12.14
N GLY A 613 9.67 28.15 13.28
CA GLY A 613 8.25 28.34 13.64
C GLY A 613 7.50 29.19 12.62
N ALA A 614 8.11 30.25 12.10
CA ALA A 614 7.51 31.10 11.09
C ALA A 614 7.38 30.40 9.73
N LEU A 615 8.39 29.64 9.29
CA LEU A 615 8.32 28.84 8.06
C LEU A 615 7.26 27.73 8.13
N LEU A 616 7.20 27.00 9.23
CA LEU A 616 6.17 25.98 9.47
C LEU A 616 4.77 26.59 9.55
N GLY A 617 4.62 27.73 10.22
CA GLY A 617 3.37 28.48 10.32
C GLY A 617 2.89 29.00 8.96
N THR A 618 3.76 29.64 8.17
CA THR A 618 3.44 30.12 6.82
C THR A 618 3.13 28.96 5.88
N GLY A 619 3.88 27.85 5.96
CA GLY A 619 3.64 26.66 5.14
C GLY A 619 2.31 25.98 5.44
N THR A 620 2.02 25.72 6.71
CA THR A 620 0.77 25.11 7.16
C THR A 620 -0.43 26.02 6.91
N GLY A 621 -0.29 27.32 7.17
CA GLY A 621 -1.31 28.33 6.87
C GLY A 621 -1.62 28.44 5.38
N SER A 622 -0.61 28.35 4.51
CA SER A 622 -0.77 28.35 3.06
C SER A 622 -1.54 27.12 2.55
N ILE A 623 -1.25 25.94 3.11
CA ILE A 623 -1.96 24.69 2.78
C ILE A 623 -3.41 24.76 3.25
N ALA A 624 -3.65 25.19 4.50
CA ALA A 624 -4.99 25.32 5.06
C ALA A 624 -5.84 26.34 4.29
N TYR A 625 -5.26 27.50 3.96
CA TYR A 625 -5.92 28.55 3.17
C TYR A 625 -6.24 28.05 1.75
N GLY A 626 -5.26 27.45 1.06
CA GLY A 626 -5.44 26.91 -0.29
C GLY A 626 -6.52 25.83 -0.35
N THR A 627 -6.56 24.94 0.64
CA THR A 627 -7.55 23.86 0.75
C THR A 627 -8.96 24.40 1.01
N SER A 628 -9.11 25.27 2.02
CA SER A 628 -10.40 25.88 2.35
C SER A 628 -10.98 26.65 1.16
N ARG A 629 -10.14 27.44 0.49
CA ARG A 629 -10.49 28.20 -0.70
C ARG A 629 -10.89 27.31 -1.87
N TYR A 630 -10.17 26.22 -2.11
CA TYR A 630 -10.48 25.30 -3.21
C TYR A 630 -11.90 24.74 -3.07
N PHE A 631 -12.25 24.26 -1.88
CA PHE A 631 -13.59 23.74 -1.61
C PHE A 631 -14.66 24.84 -1.61
N GLU A 632 -14.35 26.05 -1.14
CA GLU A 632 -15.28 27.19 -1.21
C GLU A 632 -15.55 27.59 -2.67
N ASN A 633 -14.52 27.72 -3.50
CA ASN A 633 -14.67 28.03 -4.92
C ASN A 633 -15.35 26.92 -5.70
N MET A 634 -15.12 25.65 -5.35
CA MET A 634 -15.83 24.53 -5.96
C MET A 634 -17.34 24.65 -5.74
N ARG A 635 -17.78 24.97 -4.51
CA ARG A 635 -19.20 25.19 -4.18
C ARG A 635 -19.78 26.47 -4.81
N LEU A 636 -18.98 27.52 -4.95
CA LEU A 636 -19.42 28.77 -5.57
C LEU A 636 -19.58 28.64 -7.09
N LEU A 637 -18.66 27.92 -7.75
CA LEU A 637 -18.69 27.69 -9.19
C LEU A 637 -19.93 26.87 -9.60
N GLU A 638 -20.36 25.91 -8.77
CA GLU A 638 -21.61 25.17 -8.92
C GLU A 638 -22.86 26.06 -8.89
N ARG A 639 -22.76 27.23 -8.23
CA ARG A 639 -23.83 28.25 -8.15
C ARG A 639 -23.68 29.36 -9.19
N GLY A 640 -22.73 29.24 -10.12
CA GLY A 640 -22.42 30.28 -11.10
C GLY A 640 -21.74 31.51 -10.51
N LEU A 641 -21.03 31.35 -9.38
CA LEU A 641 -20.32 32.40 -8.66
C LEU A 641 -18.81 32.08 -8.55
N PHE A 642 -17.97 33.09 -8.40
CA PHE A 642 -16.53 32.93 -8.26
C PHE A 642 -15.93 33.93 -7.28
N LYS A 643 -14.95 33.49 -6.48
CA LYS A 643 -14.28 34.32 -5.48
C LYS A 643 -12.77 34.37 -5.76
N PRO A 644 -12.20 35.52 -6.17
CA PRO A 644 -10.79 35.68 -6.51
C PRO A 644 -9.84 35.70 -5.29
N ALA A 645 -8.52 35.61 -5.54
CA ALA A 645 -7.48 35.29 -4.54
C ALA A 645 -6.68 36.47 -4.00
N TYR A 646 -7.18 37.69 -4.12
CA TYR A 646 -6.39 38.90 -3.90
C TYR A 646 -5.76 38.97 -2.50
N TYR A 647 -6.55 38.81 -1.44
CA TYR A 647 -6.04 38.98 -0.07
C TYR A 647 -5.17 37.83 0.41
N GLY A 648 -5.43 36.60 -0.05
CA GLY A 648 -4.59 35.45 0.28
C GLY A 648 -3.20 35.57 -0.32
N ALA A 649 -3.12 35.89 -1.61
CA ALA A 649 -1.85 36.11 -2.29
C ALA A 649 -1.09 37.31 -1.70
N GLY A 650 -1.79 38.40 -1.37
CA GLY A 650 -1.20 39.56 -0.69
C GLY A 650 -0.65 39.23 0.70
N ALA A 651 -1.40 38.50 1.52
CA ALA A 651 -0.96 38.09 2.86
C ALA A 651 0.27 37.18 2.81
N LEU A 652 0.32 36.24 1.86
CA LEU A 652 1.50 35.41 1.63
C LEU A 652 2.69 36.25 1.17
N GLY A 653 2.49 37.20 0.25
CA GLY A 653 3.54 38.12 -0.20
C GLY A 653 4.15 38.94 0.95
N ILE A 654 3.31 39.46 1.85
CA ILE A 654 3.75 40.19 3.05
C ILE A 654 4.52 39.26 3.99
N ALA A 655 4.03 38.04 4.22
CA ALA A 655 4.72 37.07 5.09
C ALA A 655 6.11 36.71 4.54
N VAL A 656 6.23 36.48 3.23
CA VAL A 656 7.51 36.18 2.57
C VAL A 656 8.46 37.37 2.62
N ALA A 657 7.97 38.58 2.36
CA ALA A 657 8.78 39.80 2.48
C ALA A 657 9.27 40.03 3.92
N GLY A 658 8.42 39.76 4.92
CA GLY A 658 8.79 39.82 6.34
C GLY A 658 9.86 38.80 6.71
N LEU A 659 9.74 37.54 6.24
CA LEU A 659 10.74 36.50 6.46
C LEU A 659 12.08 36.84 5.81
N ALA A 660 12.05 37.28 4.54
CA ALA A 660 13.26 37.69 3.83
C ALA A 660 13.93 38.90 4.49
N GLY A 661 13.14 39.90 4.90
CA GLY A 661 13.64 41.06 5.63
C GLY A 661 14.25 40.69 6.99
N GLY A 662 13.63 39.77 7.73
CA GLY A 662 14.14 39.26 9.00
C GLY A 662 15.49 38.54 8.86
N VAL A 663 15.62 37.67 7.86
CA VAL A 663 16.87 36.95 7.55
C VAL A 663 17.95 37.90 7.05
N TYR A 664 17.61 38.85 6.19
CA TYR A 664 18.56 39.86 5.71
C TYR A 664 19.05 40.75 6.87
N TRP A 665 18.14 41.20 7.74
CA TRP A 665 18.47 42.01 8.90
C TRP A 665 19.37 41.26 9.90
N SER A 666 19.10 39.98 10.16
CA SER A 666 19.98 39.17 11.02
C SER A 666 21.37 39.02 10.42
N ALA A 667 21.49 38.79 9.10
CA ALA A 667 22.77 38.67 8.41
C ALA A 667 23.57 39.99 8.40
N VAL A 668 22.90 41.13 8.21
CA VAL A 668 23.55 42.45 8.26
C VAL A 668 24.02 42.79 9.67
N ARG A 669 23.22 42.49 10.70
CA ARG A 669 23.60 42.71 12.11
C ARG A 669 24.82 41.89 12.51
N GLU A 670 24.91 40.64 12.04
CA GLU A 670 26.07 39.77 12.27
C GLU A 670 27.34 40.29 11.58
N LYS A 671 27.21 40.86 10.37
CA LYS A 671 28.32 41.47 9.64
C LYS A 671 28.82 42.78 10.27
N ASN A 672 27.91 43.64 10.75
CA ASN A 672 28.29 44.88 11.43
C ASN A 672 28.89 44.62 12.82
N GLY A 673 28.41 43.61 13.55
CA GLY A 673 28.99 43.21 14.84
C GLY A 673 30.41 42.62 14.76
N ARG A 674 30.82 42.11 13.59
CA ARG A 674 32.21 41.70 13.34
C ARG A 674 33.14 42.86 12.93
N GLY A 675 32.58 44.01 12.53
CA GLY A 675 33.35 45.18 12.10
C GLY A 675 33.83 46.09 13.24
N GLU A 676 33.18 46.06 14.40
CA GLU A 676 33.59 46.84 15.59
C GLU A 676 34.66 46.13 16.44
N GLY A 677 34.99 44.87 16.14
CA GLY A 677 35.99 44.09 16.89
C GLY A 677 37.42 44.17 16.36
N ASP A 678 37.65 44.79 15.20
CA ASP A 678 38.95 44.75 14.49
C ASP A 678 39.62 46.14 14.34
N SER A 679 39.11 47.16 15.04
CA SER A 679 39.69 48.51 15.12
C SER A 679 40.31 48.84 16.49
N GLY A 680 40.55 47.81 17.31
CA GLY A 680 41.15 47.94 18.63
C GLY A 680 42.06 46.76 18.97
N ARG A 681 43.12 46.55 18.19
CA ARG A 681 44.33 45.85 18.62
C ARG A 681 45.56 46.29 17.84
#